data_AF-A0A2E4IXM0-F1
#
_entry.id   AF-A0A2E4IXM0-F1
#
_cell.length_a   1.000
_cell.length_b   1.000
_cell.length_c   1.000
_cell.angle_alpha   90.00
_cell.angle_beta   90.00
_cell.angle_gamma   90.00
#
_symmetry.space_group_name_H-M   'P 1'
#
loop_
_entity.id
_entity.type
_entity.pdbx_description
1 polymer ?
#
loop_
_entity_poly.entity_id
_entity_poly.type
_entity_poly.pdbx_seq_one_letter_code
_entity_poly.pdbx_strand_id
1 'polypeptide(L)'
;MLPLLLTLVLFGHFTLTGQVLQILLGLRCGRTRSWLLAPTFGMAALSLLGMLLNQAGLPFDSFAHWLFAATSVIGIGILIWKRICAPIGLGKTVTILLAVLLLSGWPLLIYGWTWVGYGNDDMTNYCLGAERFLHHGFYDVPQPVDLDGKDYPQLYWMFYVAGLMRFGSEHMLAYVAGIFDLKPIAIFMPTLLAFCLTQLTAIIALASATIAGRLIGLITAVTLGVAPLWHVGIMYQLIAQVAGLGLLAAILVLIARTRFPSSRGGRVRLAGASAILIAALCIYYPEVLPFLVLGWILYMIVQMRSRRRGFPGMLPTAAAALVIVFLLLRHNALSTSLTLLGQAADGLNAQSSASTIARISLFPYFLMPSGPAFFFGFDVFVTRYAEPWTSFALVGGLAAAVSTLALMLSWRRNFTVPAALLVSMAPIGALLFYTSNGFGLFKLAMFALPFLILELTRKAVACRHRRTLLVLYVLLLAVWITGTWRYTYSFTHLERSVEGELLNASQSRGVLPDRPAWSDTASAPINKLLMLEGQDAQPVFLSQLVIANIMGRTSKPYPSWVWRMTPGDATADTVTAVGQYILTEVYSKNQVLGLHFWAPRTADRSPHAEDLLITSQAELRAFNKLGDRPFLASNGLFTYAQLLDLRNHLVFVQSQEGQHYYLGAAGHIAVYRSQADVFKPEEQFFAIGRHLLMRVLNPTKKIRLRLSMSTTVLGQGRTQLPEDALVRFGVDDAARLGFVGSGSANVYSPPVEPTWINGAAYIAIDLGRPPIPLGLPARNLQGIYNQNLSLDTRLALGYCRDISAIDEDAYQSRKLPQEISRFPNDLLTLNNLEYSGIYEDGWGSHHTFVVLGPVNPGDKITVQALLPQIPGQSPATNRVELLANGHSLLTKDLTAGTVNLEALLPTAAQQVKIELRFDCTQSLPAPDNRPVTVLLKAIKITPAS
;
A
#
# COMPACT_ATOMS: atom_id res chain seq x y z
N MET A 1 -14.68 -16.29 -16.32
CA MET A 1 -14.31 -17.71 -16.03
C MET A 1 -12.90 -18.07 -16.46
N LEU A 2 -12.44 -17.64 -17.66
CA LEU A 2 -11.09 -17.99 -18.18
C LEU A 2 -9.92 -17.71 -17.21
N PRO A 3 -9.86 -16.58 -16.48
CA PRO A 3 -8.74 -16.32 -15.54
C PRO A 3 -8.72 -17.25 -14.32
N LEU A 4 -9.90 -17.67 -13.85
CA LEU A 4 -10.01 -18.63 -12.74
C LEU A 4 -9.59 -20.04 -13.19
N LEU A 5 -9.89 -20.39 -14.45
CA LEU A 5 -9.40 -21.63 -15.06
C LEU A 5 -7.88 -21.63 -15.19
N LEU A 6 -7.25 -20.50 -15.51
CA LEU A 6 -5.80 -20.37 -15.53
C LEU A 6 -5.18 -20.78 -14.17
N THR A 7 -5.73 -20.32 -13.04
CA THR A 7 -5.27 -20.77 -11.72
C THR A 7 -5.27 -22.29 -11.56
N LEU A 8 -6.33 -22.96 -12.03
CA LEU A 8 -6.44 -24.42 -11.96
C LEU A 8 -5.46 -25.12 -12.92
N VAL A 9 -5.25 -24.57 -14.11
CA VAL A 9 -4.26 -25.06 -15.08
C VAL A 9 -2.85 -24.97 -14.50
N LEU A 10 -2.48 -23.83 -13.91
CA LEU A 10 -1.17 -23.64 -13.27
C LEU A 10 -0.98 -24.59 -12.10
N PHE A 11 -1.97 -24.69 -11.20
CA PHE A 11 -1.91 -25.63 -10.08
C PHE A 11 -1.82 -27.09 -10.57
N GLY A 12 -2.56 -27.45 -11.61
CA GLY A 12 -2.50 -28.77 -12.26
C GLY A 12 -1.12 -29.05 -12.86
N HIS A 13 -0.54 -28.08 -13.56
CA HIS A 13 0.79 -28.17 -14.15
C HIS A 13 1.88 -28.32 -13.08
N PHE A 14 1.81 -27.55 -11.99
CA PHE A 14 2.69 -27.72 -10.83
C PHE A 14 2.55 -29.13 -10.23
N THR A 15 1.32 -29.62 -10.09
CA THR A 15 1.06 -30.97 -9.58
C THR A 15 1.69 -32.03 -10.50
N LEU A 16 1.52 -31.92 -11.80
CA LEU A 16 2.07 -32.84 -12.79
C LEU A 16 3.59 -32.89 -12.71
N THR A 17 4.24 -31.73 -12.86
CA THR A 17 5.70 -31.60 -12.89
C THR A 17 6.32 -32.08 -11.58
N GLY A 18 5.73 -31.72 -10.43
CA GLY A 18 6.27 -32.14 -9.13
C GLY A 18 6.01 -33.60 -8.80
N GLN A 19 4.94 -34.21 -9.31
CA GLN A 19 4.72 -35.65 -9.13
C GLN A 19 5.76 -36.45 -9.93
N VAL A 20 6.06 -36.01 -11.15
CA VAL A 20 7.07 -36.61 -12.01
C VAL A 20 8.46 -36.47 -11.40
N LEU A 21 8.80 -35.27 -10.91
CA LEU A 21 10.07 -35.04 -10.21
C LEU A 21 10.23 -35.98 -9.01
N GLN A 22 9.17 -36.14 -8.19
CA GLN A 22 9.22 -37.06 -7.05
C GLN A 22 9.45 -38.51 -7.47
N ILE A 23 8.88 -38.95 -8.60
CA ILE A 23 9.09 -40.29 -9.17
C ILE A 23 10.54 -40.44 -9.63
N LEU A 24 11.08 -39.46 -10.37
CA LEU A 24 12.45 -39.47 -10.88
C LEU A 24 13.49 -39.49 -9.74
N LEU A 25 13.24 -38.72 -8.67
CA LEU A 25 14.06 -38.74 -7.46
C LEU A 25 13.87 -40.03 -6.63
N GLY A 26 12.90 -40.88 -6.95
CA GLY A 26 12.60 -42.10 -6.20
C GLY A 26 12.16 -41.82 -4.75
N LEU A 27 11.47 -40.70 -4.52
CA LEU A 27 10.99 -40.29 -3.19
C LEU A 27 9.84 -41.16 -2.72
N ARG A 28 9.92 -41.63 -1.48
CA ARG A 28 8.89 -42.46 -0.84
C ARG A 28 8.23 -41.70 0.32
N CYS A 29 7.21 -40.90 0.00
CA CYS A 29 6.45 -40.11 0.97
C CYS A 29 5.05 -40.68 1.27
N GLY A 30 4.65 -41.78 0.60
CA GLY A 30 3.29 -42.34 0.62
C GLY A 30 2.40 -41.67 -0.44
N ARG A 31 1.45 -42.42 -1.01
CA ARG A 31 0.69 -42.00 -2.21
C ARG A 31 -0.01 -40.65 -2.00
N THR A 32 -0.88 -40.52 -1.00
CA THR A 32 -1.61 -39.26 -0.73
C THR A 32 -0.67 -38.08 -0.46
N ARG A 33 0.36 -38.28 0.37
CA ARG A 33 1.28 -37.19 0.75
C ARG A 33 2.14 -36.74 -0.42
N SER A 34 2.54 -37.65 -1.31
CA SER A 34 3.27 -37.33 -2.53
C SER A 34 2.48 -36.40 -3.45
N TRP A 35 1.19 -36.70 -3.68
CA TRP A 35 0.30 -35.85 -4.47
C TRP A 35 0.04 -34.48 -3.81
N LEU A 36 -0.02 -34.40 -2.48
CA LEU A 36 -0.18 -33.12 -1.77
C LEU A 36 1.09 -32.24 -1.83
N LEU A 37 2.27 -32.85 -1.91
CA LEU A 37 3.54 -32.13 -2.08
C LEU A 37 3.85 -31.78 -3.53
N ALA A 38 3.21 -32.47 -4.47
CA ALA A 38 3.50 -32.34 -5.89
C ALA A 38 3.41 -30.89 -6.40
N PRO A 39 2.37 -30.10 -6.10
CA PRO A 39 2.32 -28.69 -6.51
C PRO A 39 3.58 -27.91 -6.09
N THR A 40 4.01 -28.06 -4.84
CA THR A 40 5.16 -27.31 -4.33
C THR A 40 6.47 -27.75 -4.97
N PHE A 41 6.64 -29.06 -5.23
CA PHE A 41 7.80 -29.57 -5.97
C PHE A 41 7.83 -29.09 -7.42
N GLY A 42 6.69 -29.05 -8.10
CA GLY A 42 6.61 -28.59 -9.48
C GLY A 42 6.90 -27.10 -9.59
N MET A 43 6.29 -26.29 -8.72
CA MET A 43 6.59 -24.86 -8.61
C MET A 43 8.08 -24.63 -8.36
N ALA A 44 8.70 -25.36 -7.43
CA ALA A 44 10.14 -25.26 -7.16
C ALA A 44 10.99 -25.62 -8.39
N ALA A 45 10.67 -26.72 -9.07
CA ALA A 45 11.41 -27.20 -10.23
C ALA A 45 11.33 -26.22 -11.40
N LEU A 46 10.13 -25.74 -11.74
CA LEU A 46 9.92 -24.78 -12.81
C LEU A 46 10.63 -23.46 -12.52
N SER A 47 10.58 -22.99 -11.27
CA SER A 47 11.28 -21.77 -10.88
C SER A 47 12.79 -21.90 -11.02
N LEU A 48 13.37 -23.04 -10.62
CA LEU A 48 14.80 -23.29 -10.78
C LEU A 48 15.20 -23.50 -12.24
N LEU A 49 14.38 -24.15 -13.06
CA LEU A 49 14.64 -24.30 -14.50
C LEU A 49 14.58 -22.94 -15.21
N GLY A 50 13.54 -22.13 -14.93
CA GLY A 50 13.43 -20.77 -15.45
C GLY A 50 14.59 -19.88 -15.02
N MET A 51 15.02 -19.97 -13.75
CA MET A 51 16.24 -19.32 -13.27
C MET A 51 17.47 -19.74 -14.08
N LEU A 52 17.70 -21.04 -14.28
CA LEU A 52 18.88 -21.53 -15.00
C LEU A 52 18.91 -21.05 -16.46
N LEU A 53 17.77 -21.10 -17.16
CA LEU A 53 17.66 -20.69 -18.56
C LEU A 53 17.76 -19.18 -18.73
N ASN A 54 17.08 -18.39 -17.89
CA ASN A 54 17.15 -16.93 -17.97
C ASN A 54 18.52 -16.38 -17.55
N GLN A 55 19.17 -16.99 -16.56
CA GLN A 55 20.56 -16.70 -16.21
C GLN A 55 21.57 -17.18 -17.25
N ALA A 56 21.16 -18.00 -18.22
CA ALA A 56 21.96 -18.35 -19.39
C ALA A 56 21.77 -17.36 -20.55
N GLY A 57 21.00 -16.27 -20.36
CA GLY A 57 20.76 -15.23 -21.35
C GLY A 57 19.49 -15.40 -22.18
N LEU A 58 18.64 -16.40 -21.87
CA LEU A 58 17.39 -16.61 -22.62
C LEU A 58 16.22 -15.82 -21.99
N PRO A 59 15.54 -14.93 -22.72
CA PRO A 59 14.32 -14.27 -22.23
C PRO A 59 13.16 -15.28 -22.13
N PHE A 60 12.20 -15.06 -21.23
CA PHE A 60 11.13 -16.03 -21.00
C PHE A 60 10.20 -16.21 -22.21
N ASP A 61 9.99 -15.18 -23.02
CA ASP A 61 9.21 -15.26 -24.27
C ASP A 61 9.76 -16.32 -25.25
N SER A 62 11.08 -16.53 -25.25
CA SER A 62 11.75 -17.49 -26.15
C SER A 62 11.57 -18.96 -25.76
N PHE A 63 11.34 -19.28 -24.48
CA PHE A 63 11.36 -20.67 -23.99
C PHE A 63 10.18 -21.09 -23.11
N ALA A 64 9.36 -20.17 -22.59
CA ALA A 64 8.32 -20.51 -21.61
C ALA A 64 7.29 -21.50 -22.17
N HIS A 65 6.78 -21.27 -23.39
CA HIS A 65 5.89 -22.20 -24.08
C HIS A 65 6.51 -23.60 -24.25
N TRP A 66 7.78 -23.66 -24.65
CA TRP A 66 8.50 -24.93 -24.86
C TRP A 66 8.73 -25.67 -23.55
N LEU A 67 9.10 -24.97 -22.49
CA LEU A 67 9.27 -25.55 -21.15
C LEU A 67 7.93 -26.09 -20.62
N PHE A 68 6.83 -25.34 -20.79
CA PHE A 68 5.50 -25.78 -20.40
C PHE A 68 5.05 -27.03 -21.18
N ALA A 69 5.22 -27.03 -22.50
CA ALA A 69 4.87 -28.16 -23.35
C ALA A 69 5.72 -29.40 -23.03
N ALA A 70 7.04 -29.26 -22.94
CA ALA A 70 7.96 -30.35 -22.67
C ALA A 70 7.70 -31.00 -21.31
N THR A 71 7.59 -30.20 -20.24
CA THR A 71 7.31 -30.72 -18.90
C THR A 71 5.92 -31.35 -18.79
N SER A 72 4.93 -30.83 -19.52
CA SER A 72 3.59 -31.42 -19.58
C SER A 72 3.57 -32.75 -20.33
N VAL A 73 4.16 -32.83 -21.53
CA VAL A 73 4.20 -34.04 -22.36
C VAL A 73 5.01 -35.14 -21.69
N ILE A 74 6.23 -34.83 -21.23
CA ILE A 74 7.08 -35.77 -20.49
C ILE A 74 6.36 -36.22 -19.22
N GLY A 75 5.72 -35.29 -18.51
CA GLY A 75 5.03 -35.60 -17.27
C GLY A 75 3.87 -36.55 -17.46
N ILE A 76 3.00 -36.26 -18.43
CA ILE A 76 1.86 -37.13 -18.78
C ILE A 76 2.37 -38.51 -19.24
N GLY A 77 3.38 -38.53 -20.12
CA GLY A 77 3.99 -39.77 -20.60
C GLY A 77 4.53 -40.65 -19.47
N ILE A 78 5.23 -40.06 -18.49
CA ILE A 78 5.75 -40.80 -17.32
C ILE A 78 4.61 -41.31 -16.43
N LEU A 79 3.57 -40.51 -16.17
CA LEU A 79 2.43 -40.96 -15.35
C LEU A 79 1.67 -42.11 -16.01
N ILE A 80 1.46 -42.05 -17.34
CA ILE A 80 0.85 -43.13 -18.12
C ILE A 80 1.73 -44.38 -18.09
N TRP A 81 3.02 -44.24 -18.39
CA TRP A 81 3.97 -45.35 -18.42
C TRP A 81 4.08 -46.05 -17.05
N LYS A 82 4.14 -45.27 -15.97
CA LYS A 82 4.20 -45.79 -14.59
C LYS A 82 2.82 -46.13 -14.00
N ARG A 83 1.73 -45.92 -14.74
CA ARG A 83 0.33 -46.11 -14.31
C ARG A 83 0.01 -45.44 -12.97
N ILE A 84 0.51 -44.23 -12.77
CA ILE A 84 0.35 -43.47 -11.53
C ILE A 84 -0.88 -42.56 -11.63
N CYS A 85 -1.92 -42.89 -10.86
CA CYS A 85 -3.13 -42.06 -10.76
C CYS A 85 -3.26 -41.39 -9.39
N ALA A 86 -3.93 -40.24 -9.36
CA ALA A 86 -4.30 -39.57 -8.12
C ALA A 86 -5.17 -40.49 -7.24
N PRO A 87 -4.93 -40.54 -5.92
CA PRO A 87 -5.74 -41.36 -5.03
C PRO A 87 -7.15 -40.76 -4.85
N ILE A 88 -8.18 -41.62 -4.95
CA ILE A 88 -9.60 -41.25 -4.80
C ILE A 88 -9.88 -40.48 -3.49
N GLY A 89 -9.14 -40.79 -2.43
CA GLY A 89 -9.25 -40.12 -1.13
C GLY A 89 -8.91 -38.62 -1.11
N LEU A 90 -8.39 -38.05 -2.21
CA LEU A 90 -8.16 -36.61 -2.34
C LEU A 90 -9.43 -35.80 -2.66
N GLY A 91 -10.57 -36.44 -2.98
CA GLY A 91 -11.80 -35.73 -3.35
C GLY A 91 -12.19 -34.63 -2.34
N LYS A 92 -12.13 -34.93 -1.04
CA LYS A 92 -12.41 -33.93 0.02
C LYS A 92 -11.44 -32.75 0.00
N THR A 93 -10.15 -33.02 -0.25
CA THR A 93 -9.14 -31.96 -0.37
C THR A 93 -9.44 -31.09 -1.58
N VAL A 94 -9.76 -31.68 -2.73
CA VAL A 94 -10.13 -30.94 -3.95
C VAL A 94 -11.35 -30.05 -3.70
N THR A 95 -12.40 -30.56 -3.04
CA THR A 95 -13.57 -29.75 -2.67
C THR A 95 -13.21 -28.54 -1.82
N ILE A 96 -12.34 -28.72 -0.81
CA ILE A 96 -11.87 -27.59 0.03
C ILE A 96 -11.08 -26.59 -0.80
N LEU A 97 -10.15 -27.05 -1.65
CA LEU A 97 -9.35 -26.16 -2.51
C LEU A 97 -10.23 -25.33 -3.45
N LEU A 98 -11.26 -25.94 -4.05
CA LEU A 98 -12.21 -25.23 -4.90
C LEU A 98 -13.05 -24.23 -4.11
N ALA A 99 -13.50 -24.59 -2.91
CA ALA A 99 -14.24 -23.67 -2.04
C ALA A 99 -13.39 -22.45 -1.64
N VAL A 100 -12.12 -22.66 -1.27
CA VAL A 100 -11.20 -21.56 -0.97
C VAL A 100 -10.90 -20.72 -2.21
N LEU A 101 -10.68 -21.36 -3.36
CA LEU A 101 -10.47 -20.65 -4.63
C LEU A 101 -11.66 -19.74 -4.96
N LEU A 102 -12.89 -20.21 -4.78
CA LEU A 102 -14.08 -19.40 -5.00
C LEU A 102 -14.20 -18.27 -3.97
N LEU A 103 -13.94 -18.55 -2.68
CA LEU A 103 -14.00 -17.54 -1.63
C LEU A 103 -12.99 -16.41 -1.83
N SER A 104 -11.76 -16.73 -2.22
CA SER A 104 -10.69 -15.75 -2.46
C SER A 104 -10.71 -15.15 -3.87
N GLY A 105 -11.19 -15.91 -4.86
CA GLY A 105 -10.99 -15.63 -6.28
C GLY A 105 -12.26 -15.30 -7.06
N TRP A 106 -13.43 -15.22 -6.42
CA TRP A 106 -14.67 -14.77 -7.09
C TRP A 106 -14.54 -13.43 -7.82
N PRO A 107 -13.67 -12.46 -7.45
CA PRO A 107 -13.53 -11.24 -8.23
C PRO A 107 -13.03 -11.48 -9.67
N LEU A 108 -12.30 -12.57 -9.93
CA LEU A 108 -11.93 -12.99 -11.30
C LEU A 108 -13.14 -13.40 -12.15
N LEU A 109 -14.28 -13.71 -11.52
CA LEU A 109 -15.53 -13.97 -12.23
C LEU A 109 -16.21 -12.69 -12.68
N ILE A 110 -15.96 -11.56 -12.01
CA ILE A 110 -16.54 -10.25 -12.31
C ILE A 110 -15.63 -9.43 -13.22
N TYR A 111 -14.38 -9.24 -12.81
CA TYR A 111 -13.43 -8.36 -13.49
C TYR A 111 -12.54 -9.10 -14.51
N GLY A 112 -12.52 -10.44 -14.48
CA GLY A 112 -11.70 -11.20 -15.41
C GLY A 112 -10.21 -10.85 -15.29
N TRP A 113 -9.57 -10.51 -16.41
CA TRP A 113 -8.14 -10.16 -16.50
C TRP A 113 -7.79 -8.79 -15.92
N THR A 114 -8.79 -7.95 -15.66
CA THR A 114 -8.55 -6.59 -15.14
C THR A 114 -8.45 -6.55 -13.63
N TRP A 115 -8.76 -7.63 -12.90
CA TRP A 115 -8.69 -7.63 -11.43
C TRP A 115 -7.25 -7.43 -10.93
N VAL A 116 -7.00 -6.28 -10.29
CA VAL A 116 -5.68 -5.92 -9.74
C VAL A 116 -5.58 -6.10 -8.22
N GLY A 117 -6.60 -6.66 -7.56
CA GLY A 117 -6.59 -6.83 -6.10
C GLY A 117 -6.45 -5.50 -5.35
N TYR A 118 -5.59 -5.46 -4.33
CA TYR A 118 -5.26 -4.24 -3.59
C TYR A 118 -4.49 -3.21 -4.44
N GLY A 119 -3.70 -3.68 -5.40
CA GLY A 119 -2.95 -2.88 -6.35
C GLY A 119 -1.88 -2.03 -5.67
N ASN A 120 -0.88 -2.65 -5.03
CA ASN A 120 0.19 -1.92 -4.35
C ASN A 120 1.51 -1.82 -5.13
N ASP A 121 2.43 -1.02 -4.57
CA ASP A 121 3.78 -0.85 -5.08
C ASP A 121 4.54 -2.18 -5.22
N ASP A 122 4.47 -3.07 -4.22
CA ASP A 122 5.09 -4.39 -4.27
C ASP A 122 4.60 -5.19 -5.49
N MET A 123 3.28 -5.24 -5.71
CA MET A 123 2.68 -5.91 -6.86
C MET A 123 3.20 -5.31 -8.17
N THR A 124 3.21 -3.98 -8.30
CA THR A 124 3.73 -3.34 -9.51
C THR A 124 5.24 -3.56 -9.72
N ASN A 125 6.03 -3.69 -8.64
CA ASN A 125 7.44 -4.10 -8.70
C ASN A 125 7.57 -5.51 -9.28
N TYR A 126 6.79 -6.46 -8.77
CA TYR A 126 6.80 -7.83 -9.28
C TYR A 126 6.43 -7.88 -10.77
N CYS A 127 5.46 -7.08 -11.21
CA CYS A 127 5.04 -7.03 -12.61
C CYS A 127 6.08 -6.36 -13.52
N LEU A 128 6.69 -5.25 -13.13
CA LEU A 128 7.76 -4.61 -13.92
C LEU A 128 9.02 -5.48 -14.00
N GLY A 129 9.38 -6.14 -12.90
CA GLY A 129 10.45 -7.13 -12.90
C GLY A 129 10.15 -8.31 -13.83
N ALA A 130 8.92 -8.84 -13.79
CA ALA A 130 8.48 -9.90 -14.67
C ALA A 130 8.48 -9.47 -16.15
N GLU A 131 8.04 -8.25 -16.45
CA GLU A 131 8.07 -7.67 -17.80
C GLU A 131 9.50 -7.60 -18.33
N ARG A 132 10.46 -7.17 -17.50
CA ARG A 132 11.87 -7.18 -17.89
C ARG A 132 12.35 -8.59 -18.21
N PHE A 133 12.09 -9.58 -17.34
CA PHE A 133 12.54 -10.96 -17.57
C PHE A 133 11.80 -11.65 -18.72
N LEU A 134 10.62 -11.16 -19.09
CA LEU A 134 9.88 -11.65 -20.25
C LEU A 134 10.70 -11.46 -21.53
N HIS A 135 11.31 -10.28 -21.68
CA HIS A 135 12.01 -9.87 -22.91
C HIS A 135 13.54 -9.85 -22.81
N HIS A 136 14.11 -9.98 -21.61
CA HIS A 136 15.56 -9.92 -21.40
C HIS A 136 16.09 -11.07 -20.54
N GLY A 137 17.33 -11.46 -20.83
CA GLY A 137 18.15 -12.31 -19.97
C GLY A 137 18.40 -11.66 -18.61
N PHE A 138 18.74 -12.50 -17.63
CA PHE A 138 18.92 -12.04 -16.25
C PHE A 138 20.03 -10.98 -16.15
N TYR A 139 21.16 -11.21 -16.83
CA TYR A 139 22.36 -10.38 -16.74
C TYR A 139 22.48 -9.31 -17.82
N ASP A 140 21.53 -9.24 -18.76
CA ASP A 140 21.54 -8.30 -19.87
C ASP A 140 21.60 -6.86 -19.34
N VAL A 141 22.72 -6.18 -19.62
CA VAL A 141 22.97 -4.82 -19.13
C VAL A 141 22.12 -3.83 -19.94
N PRO A 142 21.31 -2.99 -19.29
CA PRO A 142 20.51 -1.97 -19.97
C PRO A 142 21.39 -1.03 -20.80
N GLN A 143 20.94 -0.69 -22.00
CA GLN A 143 21.59 0.33 -22.81
C GLN A 143 21.07 1.73 -22.43
N PRO A 144 21.86 2.80 -22.65
CA PRO A 144 21.44 4.18 -22.42
C PRO A 144 20.05 4.51 -22.99
N VAL A 145 19.81 4.09 -24.24
CA VAL A 145 18.56 4.34 -24.97
C VAL A 145 17.34 3.69 -24.32
N ASP A 146 17.51 2.59 -23.59
CA ASP A 146 16.43 1.89 -22.91
C ASP A 146 15.99 2.66 -21.66
N LEU A 147 16.96 3.28 -20.97
CA LEU A 147 16.78 4.01 -19.71
C LEU A 147 16.24 5.43 -19.91
N ASP A 148 16.30 5.99 -21.12
CA ASP A 148 15.86 7.34 -21.47
C ASP A 148 14.31 7.47 -21.59
N GLY A 149 13.56 6.63 -20.87
CA GLY A 149 12.09 6.65 -20.83
C GLY A 149 11.41 5.82 -21.92
N LYS A 150 12.15 4.94 -22.62
CA LYS A 150 11.60 4.02 -23.62
C LYS A 150 11.21 2.66 -23.06
N ASP A 151 12.04 2.09 -22.19
CA ASP A 151 11.82 0.77 -21.59
C ASP A 151 12.00 0.85 -20.06
N TYR A 152 10.97 1.33 -19.38
CA TYR A 152 10.96 1.47 -17.92
C TYR A 152 11.25 0.17 -17.13
N PRO A 153 10.78 -1.02 -17.54
CA PRO A 153 11.18 -2.29 -16.94
C PRO A 153 12.69 -2.48 -16.75
N GLN A 154 13.54 -1.92 -17.62
CA GLN A 154 15.01 -2.05 -17.50
C GLN A 154 15.60 -1.45 -16.24
N LEU A 155 14.91 -0.49 -15.60
CA LEU A 155 15.31 0.03 -14.29
C LEU A 155 15.44 -1.07 -13.23
N TYR A 156 14.72 -2.18 -13.38
CA TYR A 156 14.75 -3.31 -12.44
C TYR A 156 16.00 -4.18 -12.59
N TRP A 157 16.85 -3.96 -13.59
CA TRP A 157 18.19 -4.54 -13.60
C TRP A 157 19.00 -4.08 -12.37
N MET A 158 18.87 -2.81 -11.98
CA MET A 158 19.50 -2.29 -10.76
C MET A 158 18.96 -2.98 -9.51
N PHE A 159 17.69 -3.38 -9.51
CA PHE A 159 17.10 -4.04 -8.36
C PHE A 159 17.58 -5.49 -8.19
N TYR A 160 17.50 -6.30 -9.24
CA TYR A 160 17.77 -7.73 -9.16
C TYR A 160 19.25 -8.09 -9.35
N VAL A 161 19.93 -7.45 -10.30
CA VAL A 161 21.33 -7.75 -10.63
C VAL A 161 22.26 -6.90 -9.76
N ALA A 162 22.10 -5.57 -9.78
CA ALA A 162 22.97 -4.70 -8.99
C ALA A 162 22.73 -4.86 -7.48
N GLY A 163 21.45 -4.85 -7.07
CA GLY A 163 21.01 -4.99 -5.69
C GLY A 163 21.00 -6.43 -5.14
N LEU A 164 21.28 -7.43 -5.98
CA LEU A 164 21.24 -8.85 -5.63
C LEU A 164 19.94 -9.27 -4.91
N MET A 165 18.81 -8.67 -5.31
CA MET A 165 17.50 -8.96 -4.75
C MET A 165 16.96 -10.29 -5.27
N ARG A 166 16.13 -10.96 -4.44
CA ARG A 166 15.42 -12.18 -4.83
C ARG A 166 14.39 -11.91 -5.94
N PHE A 167 14.23 -12.86 -6.86
CA PHE A 167 13.47 -12.68 -8.12
C PHE A 167 12.52 -13.85 -8.47
N GLY A 168 12.32 -14.79 -7.54
CA GLY A 168 11.61 -16.04 -7.82
C GLY A 168 10.14 -15.85 -8.22
N SER A 169 9.47 -14.81 -7.73
CA SER A 169 8.07 -14.54 -8.07
C SER A 169 7.95 -13.93 -9.46
N GLU A 170 8.86 -13.03 -9.79
CA GLU A 170 8.98 -12.34 -11.07
C GLU A 170 9.27 -13.32 -12.20
N HIS A 171 10.20 -14.26 -11.98
CA HIS A 171 10.46 -15.34 -12.93
C HIS A 171 9.23 -16.21 -13.18
N MET A 172 8.45 -16.52 -12.14
CA MET A 172 7.22 -17.30 -12.35
C MET A 172 6.14 -16.47 -13.06
N LEU A 173 6.02 -15.18 -12.76
CA LEU A 173 5.11 -14.29 -13.49
C LEU A 173 5.53 -14.18 -14.97
N ALA A 174 6.82 -14.00 -15.26
CA ALA A 174 7.35 -13.96 -16.62
C ALA A 174 7.13 -15.30 -17.36
N TYR A 175 7.34 -16.43 -16.68
CA TYR A 175 7.02 -17.76 -17.21
C TYR A 175 5.55 -17.88 -17.59
N VAL A 176 4.63 -17.46 -16.71
CA VAL A 176 3.18 -17.53 -17.00
C VAL A 176 2.79 -16.56 -18.11
N ALA A 177 3.31 -15.33 -18.09
CA ALA A 177 3.10 -14.34 -19.14
C ALA A 177 3.52 -14.89 -20.51
N GLY A 178 4.73 -15.45 -20.59
CA GLY A 178 5.28 -16.07 -21.80
C GLY A 178 4.66 -17.41 -22.20
N ILE A 179 3.74 -18.02 -21.43
CA ILE A 179 2.97 -19.20 -21.89
C ILE A 179 1.67 -18.78 -22.58
N PHE A 180 1.09 -17.65 -22.18
CA PHE A 180 -0.24 -17.25 -22.60
C PHE A 180 -0.24 -15.96 -23.42
N ASP A 181 0.92 -15.35 -23.63
CA ASP A 181 1.09 -14.06 -24.30
C ASP A 181 0.21 -12.96 -23.64
N LEU A 182 0.29 -12.90 -22.31
CA LEU A 182 -0.48 -11.97 -21.48
C LEU A 182 0.46 -11.10 -20.66
N LYS A 183 0.12 -9.83 -20.48
CA LYS A 183 0.87 -8.92 -19.61
C LYS A 183 0.95 -9.47 -18.17
N PRO A 184 2.08 -9.31 -17.44
CA PRO A 184 2.26 -9.76 -16.06
C PRO A 184 1.16 -9.30 -15.10
N ILE A 185 0.67 -8.07 -15.29
CA ILE A 185 -0.44 -7.50 -14.50
C ILE A 185 -1.73 -8.34 -14.58
N ALA A 186 -2.04 -8.92 -15.75
CA ALA A 186 -3.26 -9.70 -15.96
C ALA A 186 -3.18 -11.09 -15.31
N ILE A 187 -1.97 -11.67 -15.25
CA ILE A 187 -1.74 -13.02 -14.72
C ILE A 187 -1.34 -13.04 -13.24
N PHE A 188 -1.12 -11.87 -12.63
CA PHE A 188 -0.66 -11.75 -11.24
C PHE A 188 -1.59 -12.46 -10.25
N MET A 189 -2.88 -12.07 -10.23
CA MET A 189 -3.86 -12.64 -9.29
C MET A 189 -4.12 -14.13 -9.54
N PRO A 190 -4.29 -14.61 -10.80
CA PRO A 190 -4.40 -16.04 -11.08
C PRO A 190 -3.20 -16.86 -10.57
N THR A 191 -1.97 -16.34 -10.73
CA THR A 191 -0.73 -17.00 -10.29
C THR A 191 -0.63 -17.03 -8.77
N LEU A 192 -0.94 -15.91 -8.10
CA LEU A 192 -0.99 -15.83 -6.64
C LEU A 192 -1.96 -16.86 -6.05
N LEU A 193 -3.17 -16.99 -6.62
CA LEU A 193 -4.14 -17.98 -6.15
C LEU A 193 -3.63 -19.42 -6.35
N ALA A 194 -2.87 -19.70 -7.42
CA ALA A 194 -2.26 -21.03 -7.61
C ALA A 194 -1.20 -21.32 -6.52
N PHE A 195 -0.46 -20.31 -6.07
CA PHE A 195 0.44 -20.41 -4.92
C PHE A 195 -0.33 -20.63 -3.62
N CYS A 196 -1.49 -20.00 -3.42
CA CYS A 196 -2.34 -20.24 -2.26
C CYS A 196 -2.78 -21.70 -2.17
N LEU A 197 -3.23 -22.29 -3.30
CA LEU A 197 -3.60 -23.71 -3.36
C LEU A 197 -2.40 -24.61 -3.06
N THR A 198 -1.23 -24.27 -3.62
CA THR A 198 0.04 -24.97 -3.38
C THR A 198 0.47 -24.92 -1.92
N GLN A 199 0.29 -23.78 -1.25
CA GLN A 199 0.57 -23.61 0.18
C GLN A 199 -0.37 -24.48 1.02
N LEU A 200 -1.68 -24.48 0.72
CA LEU A 200 -2.66 -25.29 1.43
C LEU A 200 -2.35 -26.78 1.32
N THR A 201 -2.02 -27.29 0.14
CA THR A 201 -1.68 -28.71 -0.01
C THR A 201 -0.40 -29.09 0.74
N ALA A 202 0.60 -28.21 0.77
CA ALA A 202 1.82 -28.42 1.57
C ALA A 202 1.53 -28.50 3.07
N ILE A 203 0.66 -27.64 3.60
CA ILE A 203 0.23 -27.67 5.01
C ILE A 203 -0.56 -28.95 5.33
N ILE A 204 -1.46 -29.39 4.44
CA ILE A 204 -2.17 -30.67 4.59
C ILE A 204 -1.17 -31.84 4.59
N ALA A 205 -0.15 -31.80 3.73
CA ALA A 205 0.91 -32.80 3.68
C ALA A 205 1.74 -32.84 4.98
N LEU A 206 1.95 -31.67 5.62
CA LEU A 206 2.63 -31.55 6.91
C LEU A 206 1.82 -32.18 8.04
N ALA A 207 0.49 -32.06 8.02
CA ALA A 207 -0.41 -32.70 8.97
C ALA A 207 -0.52 -34.23 8.77
N SER A 208 -0.53 -34.69 7.52
CA SER A 208 -1.00 -36.03 7.12
C SER A 208 0.02 -37.18 7.29
N ALA A 209 0.89 -37.13 8.31
CA ALA A 209 1.85 -38.20 8.59
C ALA A 209 1.21 -39.47 9.20
N THR A 210 -0.01 -39.37 9.74
CA THR A 210 -0.78 -40.47 10.35
C THR A 210 -2.24 -40.46 9.85
N ILE A 211 -3.02 -41.51 10.14
CA ILE A 211 -4.45 -41.58 9.76
C ILE A 211 -5.25 -40.43 10.40
N ALA A 212 -5.09 -40.22 11.71
CA ALA A 212 -5.66 -39.05 12.40
C ALA A 212 -5.13 -37.72 11.82
N GLY A 213 -3.90 -37.73 11.29
CA GLY A 213 -3.29 -36.61 10.59
C GLY A 213 -4.04 -36.14 9.34
N ARG A 214 -4.77 -37.03 8.65
CA ARG A 214 -5.58 -36.63 7.49
C ARG A 214 -6.75 -35.74 7.88
N LEU A 215 -7.48 -36.11 8.95
CA LEU A 215 -8.58 -35.29 9.47
C LEU A 215 -8.05 -33.94 9.98
N ILE A 216 -6.93 -33.94 10.71
CA ILE A 216 -6.26 -32.73 11.16
C ILE A 216 -5.93 -31.83 9.96
N GLY A 217 -5.33 -32.38 8.90
CA GLY A 217 -5.01 -31.62 7.69
C GLY A 217 -6.24 -30.98 7.03
N LEU A 218 -7.35 -31.71 6.91
CA LEU A 218 -8.59 -31.17 6.33
C LEU A 218 -9.18 -30.04 7.18
N ILE A 219 -9.25 -30.21 8.52
CA ILE A 219 -9.74 -29.16 9.42
C ILE A 219 -8.82 -27.94 9.37
N THR A 220 -7.50 -28.13 9.38
CA THR A 220 -6.53 -27.04 9.25
C THR A 220 -6.71 -26.28 7.93
N ALA A 221 -6.94 -26.99 6.81
CA ALA A 221 -7.17 -26.37 5.52
C ALA A 221 -8.46 -25.54 5.47
N VAL A 222 -9.56 -26.05 6.03
CA VAL A 222 -10.83 -25.28 6.16
C VAL A 222 -10.61 -24.04 7.02
N THR A 223 -9.94 -24.20 8.16
CA THR A 223 -9.70 -23.10 9.11
C THR A 223 -8.84 -22.01 8.50
N LEU A 224 -7.72 -22.38 7.84
CA LEU A 224 -6.86 -21.42 7.13
C LEU A 224 -7.58 -20.78 5.95
N GLY A 225 -8.34 -21.58 5.20
CA GLY A 225 -9.09 -21.14 4.03
C GLY A 225 -10.16 -20.09 4.33
N VAL A 226 -10.54 -19.89 5.60
CA VAL A 226 -11.42 -18.78 6.02
C VAL A 226 -10.75 -17.81 6.99
N ALA A 227 -9.47 -18.00 7.33
CA ALA A 227 -8.76 -17.17 8.29
C ALA A 227 -8.50 -15.76 7.72
N PRO A 228 -9.04 -14.69 8.33
CA PRO A 228 -8.91 -13.35 7.76
C PRO A 228 -7.45 -12.91 7.56
N LEU A 229 -6.57 -13.17 8.52
CA LEU A 229 -5.14 -12.84 8.41
C LEU A 229 -4.39 -13.65 7.33
N TRP A 230 -4.82 -14.87 7.02
CA TRP A 230 -4.24 -15.63 5.91
C TRP A 230 -4.69 -15.04 4.56
N HIS A 231 -5.95 -14.63 4.46
CA HIS A 231 -6.49 -13.94 3.28
C HIS A 231 -5.85 -12.58 3.02
N VAL A 232 -5.39 -11.88 4.05
CA VAL A 232 -4.58 -10.65 3.90
C VAL A 232 -3.34 -10.93 3.02
N GLY A 233 -2.71 -12.10 3.12
CA GLY A 233 -1.57 -12.45 2.25
C GLY A 233 -1.93 -12.53 0.76
N ILE A 234 -3.18 -12.86 0.44
CA ILE A 234 -3.71 -12.90 -0.92
C ILE A 234 -4.09 -11.48 -1.35
N MET A 235 -4.87 -10.80 -0.51
CA MET A 235 -5.46 -9.52 -0.86
C MET A 235 -4.42 -8.39 -0.92
N TYR A 236 -3.44 -8.36 0.00
CA TYR A 236 -2.27 -7.47 -0.05
C TYR A 236 -1.20 -7.96 -1.03
N GLN A 237 -1.47 -9.03 -1.79
CA GLN A 237 -0.63 -9.45 -2.91
C GLN A 237 0.79 -9.85 -2.51
N LEU A 238 0.95 -10.48 -1.35
CA LEU A 238 2.24 -10.93 -0.81
C LEU A 238 2.73 -12.22 -1.49
N ILE A 239 2.85 -12.19 -2.82
CA ILE A 239 3.07 -13.37 -3.68
C ILE A 239 4.29 -14.19 -3.30
N ALA A 240 5.41 -13.52 -3.03
CA ALA A 240 6.63 -14.17 -2.58
C ALA A 240 6.48 -14.87 -1.23
N GLN A 241 5.78 -14.24 -0.29
CA GLN A 241 5.53 -14.80 1.05
C GLN A 241 4.61 -16.02 0.96
N VAL A 242 3.53 -15.96 0.17
CA VAL A 242 2.59 -17.07 0.00
C VAL A 242 3.31 -18.30 -0.58
N ALA A 243 4.08 -18.12 -1.66
CA ALA A 243 4.89 -19.18 -2.25
C ALA A 243 5.96 -19.71 -1.27
N GLY A 244 6.68 -18.80 -0.61
CA GLY A 244 7.74 -19.10 0.36
C GLY A 244 7.25 -19.92 1.56
N LEU A 245 6.10 -19.58 2.13
CA LEU A 245 5.50 -20.35 3.22
C LEU A 245 5.01 -21.74 2.75
N GLY A 246 4.58 -21.88 1.50
CA GLY A 246 4.30 -23.19 0.89
C GLY A 246 5.55 -24.06 0.77
N LEU A 247 6.65 -23.48 0.27
CA LEU A 247 7.97 -24.13 0.21
C LEU A 247 8.46 -24.53 1.61
N LEU A 248 8.35 -23.64 2.59
CA LEU A 248 8.69 -23.92 3.98
C LEU A 248 7.92 -25.12 4.51
N ALA A 249 6.61 -25.18 4.33
CA ALA A 249 5.79 -26.31 4.76
C ALA A 249 6.21 -27.65 4.10
N ALA A 250 6.53 -27.63 2.81
CA ALA A 250 7.03 -28.81 2.09
C ALA A 250 8.44 -29.23 2.54
N ILE A 251 9.33 -28.30 2.85
CA ILE A 251 10.64 -28.61 3.43
C ILE A 251 10.46 -29.27 4.79
N LEU A 252 9.62 -28.70 5.66
CA LEU A 252 9.31 -29.28 6.97
C LEU A 252 8.78 -30.70 6.84
N VAL A 253 7.95 -31.01 5.83
CA VAL A 253 7.49 -32.38 5.56
C VAL A 253 8.66 -33.35 5.35
N LEU A 254 9.71 -32.92 4.63
CA LEU A 254 10.87 -33.75 4.36
C LEU A 254 11.81 -33.86 5.55
N ILE A 255 12.09 -32.75 6.26
CA ILE A 255 13.12 -32.73 7.31
C ILE A 255 12.58 -33.11 8.69
N ALA A 256 11.25 -33.10 8.89
CA ALA A 256 10.54 -33.56 10.09
C ALA A 256 10.57 -35.09 10.24
N ARG A 257 11.77 -35.68 10.27
CA ARG A 257 11.95 -37.11 10.40
C ARG A 257 13.03 -37.46 11.40
N THR A 258 12.78 -38.57 12.08
CA THR A 258 13.72 -39.21 13.01
C THR A 258 14.34 -40.48 12.44
N ARG A 259 14.03 -40.82 11.17
CA ARG A 259 14.55 -42.00 10.47
C ARG A 259 15.16 -41.54 9.16
N PHE A 260 16.48 -41.47 9.11
CA PHE A 260 17.22 -41.12 7.90
C PHE A 260 17.63 -42.38 7.14
N PRO A 261 17.72 -42.32 5.80
CA PRO A 261 18.17 -43.46 5.01
C PRO A 261 19.60 -43.87 5.41
N SER A 262 19.82 -45.17 5.60
CA SER A 262 21.15 -45.72 5.86
C SER A 262 21.98 -45.85 4.57
N SER A 263 21.34 -46.19 3.45
CA SER A 263 22.01 -46.35 2.16
C SER A 263 22.48 -45.00 1.58
N ARG A 264 23.62 -45.00 0.88
CA ARG A 264 24.14 -43.80 0.18
C ARG A 264 23.11 -43.25 -0.81
N GLY A 265 22.52 -44.12 -1.65
CA GLY A 265 21.50 -43.72 -2.63
C GLY A 265 20.24 -43.13 -1.98
N GLY A 266 19.78 -43.67 -0.85
CA GLY A 266 18.65 -43.11 -0.12
C GLY A 266 18.94 -41.70 0.42
N ARG A 267 20.16 -41.48 0.93
CA ARG A 267 20.61 -40.17 1.42
C ARG A 267 20.67 -39.14 0.31
N VAL A 268 21.26 -39.48 -0.84
CA VAL A 268 21.34 -38.58 -2.01
C VAL A 268 19.96 -38.17 -2.52
N ARG A 269 19.02 -39.12 -2.61
CA ARG A 269 17.64 -38.83 -3.05
C ARG A 269 16.92 -37.86 -2.11
N LEU A 270 17.02 -38.08 -0.79
CA LEU A 270 16.43 -37.19 0.19
C LEU A 270 17.12 -35.82 0.21
N ALA A 271 18.45 -35.80 0.08
CA ALA A 271 19.24 -34.58 0.01
C ALA A 271 18.85 -33.73 -1.21
N GLY A 272 18.80 -34.33 -2.40
CA GLY A 272 18.40 -33.64 -3.63
C GLY A 272 16.98 -33.09 -3.57
N ALA A 273 16.03 -33.86 -3.03
CA ALA A 273 14.65 -33.41 -2.85
C ALA A 273 14.54 -32.20 -1.92
N SER A 274 15.23 -32.25 -0.78
CA SER A 274 15.28 -31.12 0.16
C SER A 274 16.00 -29.93 -0.46
N ALA A 275 17.08 -30.16 -1.21
CA ALA A 275 17.87 -29.10 -1.82
C ALA A 275 17.08 -28.32 -2.89
N ILE A 276 16.28 -28.99 -3.71
CA ILE A 276 15.40 -28.33 -4.69
C ILE A 276 14.42 -27.38 -3.99
N LEU A 277 13.77 -27.82 -2.91
CA LEU A 277 12.82 -26.98 -2.19
C LEU A 277 13.51 -25.84 -1.43
N ILE A 278 14.68 -26.09 -0.82
CA ILE A 278 15.45 -25.07 -0.11
C ILE A 278 15.99 -24.02 -1.09
N ALA A 279 16.54 -24.44 -2.24
CA ALA A 279 17.00 -23.52 -3.28
C ALA A 279 15.86 -22.65 -3.82
N ALA A 280 14.68 -23.23 -4.06
CA ALA A 280 13.51 -22.45 -4.42
C ALA A 280 13.10 -21.48 -3.29
N LEU A 281 13.15 -21.90 -2.03
CA LEU A 281 12.86 -21.01 -0.90
C LEU A 281 13.81 -19.81 -0.87
N CYS A 282 15.10 -20.01 -1.16
CA CYS A 282 16.09 -18.94 -1.20
C CYS A 282 15.78 -17.86 -2.24
N ILE A 283 15.24 -18.21 -3.41
CA ILE A 283 14.92 -17.24 -4.48
C ILE A 283 13.52 -16.63 -4.34
N TYR A 284 12.62 -17.23 -3.56
CA TYR A 284 11.29 -16.68 -3.29
C TYR A 284 11.25 -15.85 -2.02
N TYR A 285 11.70 -16.42 -0.91
CA TYR A 285 11.45 -15.88 0.42
C TYR A 285 12.48 -16.39 1.45
N PRO A 286 13.76 -15.99 1.32
CA PRO A 286 14.83 -16.43 2.21
C PRO A 286 14.64 -16.00 3.67
N GLU A 287 13.80 -14.99 3.92
CA GLU A 287 13.53 -14.40 5.24
C GLU A 287 13.08 -15.41 6.29
N VAL A 288 12.49 -16.54 5.86
CA VAL A 288 12.04 -17.60 6.78
C VAL A 288 13.08 -18.71 7.01
N LEU A 289 14.23 -18.67 6.34
CA LEU A 289 15.32 -19.63 6.51
C LEU A 289 15.88 -19.68 7.95
N PRO A 290 16.09 -18.56 8.66
CA PRO A 290 16.58 -18.61 10.04
C PRO A 290 15.63 -19.40 10.95
N PHE A 291 14.32 -19.20 10.80
CA PHE A 291 13.31 -19.95 11.56
C PHE A 291 13.31 -21.43 11.18
N LEU A 292 13.42 -21.76 9.89
CA LEU A 292 13.56 -23.15 9.44
C LEU A 292 14.74 -23.85 10.12
N VAL A 293 15.92 -23.23 10.11
CA VAL A 293 17.16 -23.80 10.69
C VAL A 293 17.03 -23.94 12.20
N LEU A 294 16.66 -22.87 12.90
CA LEU A 294 16.52 -22.87 14.36
C LEU A 294 15.43 -23.84 14.83
N GLY A 295 14.27 -23.83 14.17
CA GLY A 295 13.16 -24.73 14.45
C GLY A 295 13.52 -26.19 14.22
N TRP A 296 14.26 -26.50 13.14
CA TRP A 296 14.74 -27.86 12.89
C TRP A 296 15.76 -28.31 13.94
N ILE A 297 16.74 -27.49 14.29
CA ILE A 297 17.74 -27.80 15.33
C ILE A 297 17.03 -28.08 16.66
N LEU A 298 16.13 -27.19 17.08
CA LEU A 298 15.36 -27.35 18.32
C LEU A 298 14.55 -28.65 18.31
N TYR A 299 13.85 -28.93 17.21
CA TYR A 299 13.14 -30.19 17.05
C TYR A 299 14.05 -31.40 17.20
N MET A 300 15.21 -31.42 16.52
CA MET A 300 16.13 -32.55 16.58
C MET A 300 16.71 -32.74 17.99
N ILE A 301 17.06 -31.66 18.69
CA ILE A 301 17.53 -31.72 20.09
C ILE A 301 16.46 -32.37 20.98
N VAL A 302 15.20 -31.93 20.87
CA VAL A 302 14.10 -32.49 21.66
C VAL A 302 13.85 -33.97 21.31
N GLN A 303 13.92 -34.35 20.03
CA GLN A 303 13.75 -35.73 19.60
C GLN A 303 14.91 -36.64 20.06
N MET A 304 16.15 -36.16 20.03
CA MET A 304 17.32 -36.89 20.54
C MET A 304 17.24 -37.09 22.05
N ARG A 305 16.85 -36.05 22.80
CA ARG A 305 16.68 -36.13 24.27
C ARG A 305 15.55 -37.08 24.66
N SER A 306 14.39 -36.97 24.02
CA SER A 306 13.22 -37.81 24.33
C SER A 306 13.44 -39.29 24.00
N ARG A 307 14.22 -39.60 22.97
CA ARG A 307 14.50 -40.99 22.55
C ARG A 307 15.82 -41.56 23.07
N ARG A 308 16.63 -40.75 23.75
CA ARG A 308 17.98 -41.09 24.26
C ARG A 308 18.92 -41.72 23.22
N ARG A 309 18.78 -41.36 21.94
CA ARG A 309 19.60 -41.87 20.82
C ARG A 309 19.75 -40.80 19.72
N GLY A 310 20.90 -40.81 19.04
CA GLY A 310 21.12 -40.01 17.84
C GLY A 310 20.44 -40.59 16.60
N PHE A 311 20.53 -39.86 15.48
CA PHE A 311 19.93 -40.28 14.20
C PHE A 311 21.02 -40.49 13.14
N PRO A 312 21.52 -41.74 12.97
CA PRO A 312 22.53 -42.07 11.98
C PRO A 312 22.09 -41.62 10.58
N GLY A 313 23.01 -41.03 9.81
CA GLY A 313 22.73 -40.55 8.45
C GLY A 313 22.13 -39.14 8.36
N MET A 314 21.75 -38.51 9.49
CA MET A 314 21.22 -37.13 9.52
C MET A 314 22.24 -36.12 8.98
N LEU A 315 23.39 -35.97 9.66
CA LEU A 315 24.45 -35.03 9.29
C LEU A 315 24.92 -35.19 7.83
N PRO A 316 25.25 -36.39 7.32
CA PRO A 316 25.68 -36.52 5.93
C PRO A 316 24.57 -36.22 4.92
N THR A 317 23.29 -36.45 5.28
CA THR A 317 22.17 -36.05 4.40
C THR A 317 22.02 -34.53 4.36
N ALA A 318 22.11 -33.87 5.51
CA ALA A 318 22.04 -32.41 5.61
C ALA A 318 23.21 -31.74 4.89
N ALA A 319 24.43 -32.25 5.07
CA ALA A 319 25.62 -31.78 4.35
C ALA A 319 25.48 -31.97 2.83
N ALA A 320 25.02 -33.14 2.38
CA ALA A 320 24.77 -33.37 0.96
C ALA A 320 23.69 -32.43 0.40
N ALA A 321 22.62 -32.16 1.15
CA ALA A 321 21.59 -31.22 0.74
C ALA A 321 22.14 -29.81 0.60
N LEU A 322 22.95 -29.36 1.57
CA LEU A 322 23.58 -28.04 1.56
C LEU A 322 24.52 -27.88 0.35
N VAL A 323 25.34 -28.89 0.05
CA VAL A 323 26.21 -28.88 -1.15
C VAL A 323 25.37 -28.75 -2.41
N ILE A 324 24.29 -29.53 -2.55
CA ILE A 324 23.40 -29.45 -3.71
C ILE A 324 22.72 -28.07 -3.79
N VAL A 325 22.32 -27.46 -2.67
CA VAL A 325 21.77 -26.09 -2.65
C VAL A 325 22.78 -25.09 -3.20
N PHE A 326 24.03 -25.14 -2.76
CA PHE A 326 25.09 -24.27 -3.28
C PHE A 326 25.34 -24.48 -4.78
N LEU A 327 25.33 -25.73 -5.25
CA LEU A 327 25.47 -26.05 -6.66
C LEU A 327 24.30 -25.54 -7.51
N LEU A 328 23.07 -25.62 -7.00
CA LEU A 328 21.87 -25.13 -7.70
C LEU A 328 21.80 -23.60 -7.72
N LEU A 329 22.07 -22.96 -6.58
CA LEU A 329 21.96 -21.51 -6.45
C LEU A 329 23.12 -20.78 -7.12
N ARG A 330 24.33 -21.38 -7.14
CA ARG A 330 25.53 -20.74 -7.69
C ARG A 330 25.71 -19.35 -7.06
N HIS A 331 25.81 -18.31 -7.89
CA HIS A 331 25.87 -16.91 -7.45
C HIS A 331 24.67 -16.48 -6.58
N ASN A 332 23.47 -17.03 -6.77
CA ASN A 332 22.27 -16.66 -6.01
C ASN A 332 22.36 -17.04 -4.52
N ALA A 333 23.30 -17.91 -4.14
CA ALA A 333 23.58 -18.19 -2.73
C ALA A 333 24.08 -16.93 -2.01
N LEU A 334 24.84 -16.08 -2.71
CA LEU A 334 25.32 -14.81 -2.19
C LEU A 334 24.19 -13.80 -2.00
N SER A 335 23.32 -13.65 -3.01
CA SER A 335 22.09 -12.85 -2.92
C SER A 335 21.26 -13.23 -1.68
N THR A 336 21.12 -14.54 -1.43
CA THR A 336 20.42 -15.07 -0.26
C THR A 336 21.10 -14.63 1.05
N SER A 337 22.42 -14.81 1.16
CA SER A 337 23.16 -14.42 2.37
C SER A 337 23.13 -12.92 2.63
N LEU A 338 23.28 -12.10 1.59
CA LEU A 338 23.23 -10.64 1.69
C LEU A 338 21.84 -10.14 2.08
N THR A 339 20.78 -10.72 1.51
CA THR A 339 19.40 -10.42 1.91
C THR A 339 19.18 -10.68 3.40
N LEU A 340 19.65 -11.82 3.91
CA LEU A 340 19.53 -12.16 5.33
C LEU A 340 20.34 -11.21 6.24
N LEU A 341 21.56 -10.85 5.83
CA LEU A 341 22.40 -9.91 6.57
C LEU A 341 21.80 -8.51 6.58
N GLY A 342 21.28 -8.03 5.45
CA GLY A 342 20.59 -6.74 5.34
C GLY A 342 19.39 -6.68 6.28
N GLN A 343 18.55 -7.72 6.29
CA GLN A 343 17.39 -7.77 7.18
C GLN A 343 17.75 -7.86 8.66
N ALA A 344 18.84 -8.57 9.00
CA ALA A 344 19.34 -8.58 10.36
C ALA A 344 19.84 -7.20 10.78
N ALA A 345 20.58 -6.51 9.91
CA ALA A 345 21.08 -5.17 10.15
C ALA A 345 19.94 -4.15 10.27
N ASP A 346 18.97 -4.13 9.36
CA ASP A 346 17.82 -3.23 9.40
C ASP A 346 16.93 -3.49 10.62
N GLY A 347 16.76 -4.77 10.99
CA GLY A 347 16.03 -5.15 12.20
C GLY A 347 16.68 -4.66 13.50
N LEU A 348 18.03 -4.60 13.54
CA LEU A 348 18.81 -4.11 14.68
C LEU A 348 18.97 -2.58 14.68
N ASN A 349 19.07 -1.96 13.50
CA ASN A 349 19.30 -0.52 13.31
C ASN A 349 18.01 0.32 13.26
N ALA A 350 16.83 -0.28 13.41
CA ALA A 350 15.56 0.44 13.53
C ALA A 350 15.54 1.50 14.66
N GLN A 351 16.53 1.47 15.57
CA GLN A 351 16.75 2.50 16.61
C GLN A 351 17.53 3.75 16.14
N SER A 352 18.36 3.68 15.09
CA SER A 352 19.36 4.71 14.79
C SER A 352 19.00 5.67 13.64
N SER A 353 17.95 5.39 12.87
CA SER A 353 17.59 6.20 11.68
C SER A 353 16.29 7.01 11.81
N ALA A 354 15.61 6.95 12.96
CA ALA A 354 14.33 7.62 13.14
C ALA A 354 14.42 8.79 14.13
N SER A 355 14.32 10.02 13.61
CA SER A 355 13.94 11.19 14.40
C SER A 355 12.63 10.90 15.18
N THR A 356 12.34 11.65 16.25
CA THR A 356 11.13 11.45 17.09
C THR A 356 9.81 11.39 16.30
N ILE A 357 9.78 11.95 15.08
CA ILE A 357 8.66 11.93 14.11
C ILE A 357 8.58 10.62 13.30
N ALA A 358 9.72 9.96 13.07
CA ALA A 358 9.83 8.69 12.34
C ALA A 358 9.54 7.43 13.20
N ARG A 359 9.11 7.60 14.46
CA ARG A 359 8.61 6.49 15.31
C ARG A 359 7.22 6.01 14.92
N ILE A 360 6.58 6.63 13.93
CA ILE A 360 5.27 6.24 13.45
C ILE A 360 5.44 5.04 12.50
N SER A 361 5.30 3.84 13.04
CA SER A 361 5.30 2.62 12.22
C SER A 361 4.10 2.63 11.27
N LEU A 362 4.32 2.41 9.96
CA LEU A 362 3.26 2.25 8.95
C LEU A 362 2.34 1.04 9.22
N PHE A 363 2.80 0.07 10.01
CA PHE A 363 2.08 -1.16 10.34
C PHE A 363 1.94 -1.31 11.87
N PRO A 364 1.24 -0.40 12.57
CA PRO A 364 1.18 -0.43 14.03
C PRO A 364 0.28 -1.55 14.56
N TYR A 365 -0.39 -2.31 13.68
CA TYR A 365 -1.46 -3.28 13.97
C TYR A 365 -1.19 -4.19 15.17
N PHE A 366 -0.01 -4.79 15.25
CA PHE A 366 0.35 -5.72 16.33
C PHE A 366 1.13 -5.09 17.48
N LEU A 367 1.41 -3.78 17.40
CA LEU A 367 1.94 -2.97 18.50
C LEU A 367 0.85 -2.35 19.36
N MET A 368 -0.42 -2.50 18.97
CA MET A 368 -1.56 -1.95 19.71
C MET A 368 -2.37 -3.06 20.38
N PRO A 369 -3.17 -2.73 21.42
CA PRO A 369 -4.06 -3.67 22.08
C PRO A 369 -5.03 -4.45 21.17
N SER A 370 -5.34 -3.93 19.98
CA SER A 370 -6.15 -4.62 18.96
C SER A 370 -5.42 -5.73 18.20
N GLY A 371 -4.09 -5.82 18.28
CA GLY A 371 -3.27 -6.83 17.58
C GLY A 371 -3.76 -8.27 17.74
N PRO A 372 -4.05 -8.77 18.96
CA PRO A 372 -4.62 -10.10 19.16
C PRO A 372 -5.98 -10.30 18.48
N ALA A 373 -6.82 -9.27 18.42
CA ALA A 373 -8.12 -9.36 17.72
C ALA A 373 -7.92 -9.54 16.21
N PHE A 374 -6.97 -8.81 15.61
CA PHE A 374 -6.58 -9.00 14.22
C PHE A 374 -5.96 -10.37 13.97
N PHE A 375 -5.08 -10.83 14.86
CA PHE A 375 -4.40 -12.12 14.73
C PHE A 375 -5.38 -13.30 14.67
N PHE A 376 -6.37 -13.29 15.56
CA PHE A 376 -7.39 -14.33 15.67
C PHE A 376 -8.67 -14.01 14.89
N GLY A 377 -8.65 -13.02 13.98
CA GLY A 377 -9.76 -12.74 13.06
C GLY A 377 -11.07 -12.29 13.71
N PHE A 378 -11.01 -11.71 14.92
CA PHE A 378 -12.16 -11.05 15.56
C PHE A 378 -12.37 -9.62 15.05
N ASP A 379 -11.32 -9.03 14.47
CA ASP A 379 -11.35 -7.72 13.80
C ASP A 379 -10.57 -7.76 12.48
N VAL A 380 -10.76 -6.77 11.61
CA VAL A 380 -10.11 -6.65 10.30
C VAL A 380 -9.43 -5.29 10.14
N PHE A 381 -8.39 -5.21 9.31
CA PHE A 381 -7.65 -3.96 9.08
C PHE A 381 -8.49 -2.92 8.32
N VAL A 382 -9.29 -3.38 7.35
CA VAL A 382 -9.96 -2.50 6.37
C VAL A 382 -11.13 -1.70 6.92
N THR A 383 -11.82 -2.22 7.94
CA THR A 383 -13.00 -1.58 8.52
C THR A 383 -13.05 -1.90 10.01
N ARG A 384 -12.96 -0.87 10.86
CA ARG A 384 -13.13 -1.07 12.30
C ARG A 384 -14.60 -1.10 12.68
N TYR A 385 -14.90 -1.91 13.68
CA TYR A 385 -16.21 -1.87 14.32
C TYR A 385 -16.36 -0.57 15.14
N ALA A 386 -17.60 -0.16 15.36
CA ALA A 386 -17.92 0.86 16.36
C ALA A 386 -17.87 0.24 17.77
N GLU A 387 -17.62 1.05 18.79
CA GLU A 387 -17.84 0.61 20.18
C GLU A 387 -19.32 0.24 20.39
N PRO A 388 -19.64 -0.79 21.20
CA PRO A 388 -18.75 -1.59 22.08
C PRO A 388 -18.09 -2.81 21.40
N TRP A 389 -18.35 -3.04 20.10
CA TRP A 389 -17.91 -4.26 19.40
C TRP A 389 -16.39 -4.36 19.30
N THR A 390 -15.69 -3.25 19.13
CA THR A 390 -14.23 -3.21 19.12
C THR A 390 -13.66 -3.68 20.45
N SER A 391 -14.23 -3.24 21.57
CA SER A 391 -13.86 -3.74 22.90
C SER A 391 -14.12 -5.24 23.06
N PHE A 392 -15.25 -5.75 22.57
CA PHE A 392 -15.52 -7.20 22.61
C PHE A 392 -14.55 -8.01 21.75
N ALA A 393 -14.21 -7.54 20.55
CA ALA A 393 -13.23 -8.17 19.69
C ALA A 393 -11.84 -8.22 20.34
N LEU A 394 -11.44 -7.13 21.01
CA LEU A 394 -10.20 -7.05 21.76
C LEU A 394 -10.15 -8.06 22.91
N VAL A 395 -11.20 -8.14 23.72
CA VAL A 395 -11.30 -9.12 24.82
C VAL A 395 -11.25 -10.55 24.28
N GLY A 396 -12.00 -10.85 23.21
CA GLY A 396 -11.97 -12.15 22.54
C GLY A 396 -10.59 -12.52 22.00
N GLY A 397 -9.90 -11.57 21.36
CA GLY A 397 -8.54 -11.73 20.86
C GLY A 397 -7.53 -12.00 21.97
N LEU A 398 -7.58 -11.27 23.09
CA LEU A 398 -6.73 -11.49 24.25
C LEU A 398 -6.99 -12.86 24.89
N ALA A 399 -8.26 -13.24 25.06
CA ALA A 399 -8.64 -14.55 25.60
C ALA A 399 -8.11 -15.69 24.70
N ALA A 400 -8.19 -15.54 23.37
CA ALA A 400 -7.64 -16.49 22.42
C ALA A 400 -6.10 -16.56 22.49
N ALA A 401 -5.43 -15.43 22.65
CA ALA A 401 -3.97 -15.37 22.82
C ALA A 401 -3.51 -16.09 24.09
N VAL A 402 -4.15 -15.81 25.24
CA VAL A 402 -3.84 -16.45 26.52
C VAL A 402 -4.12 -17.95 26.45
N SER A 403 -5.27 -18.34 25.87
CA SER A 403 -5.62 -19.75 25.68
C SER A 403 -4.60 -20.49 24.80
N THR A 404 -4.14 -19.84 23.73
CA THR A 404 -3.10 -20.35 22.84
C THR A 404 -1.78 -20.53 23.58
N LEU A 405 -1.36 -19.54 24.37
CA LEU A 405 -0.13 -19.63 25.18
C LEU A 405 -0.21 -20.78 26.19
N ALA A 406 -1.33 -20.91 26.91
CA ALA A 406 -1.55 -22.00 27.85
C ALA A 406 -1.49 -23.38 27.16
N LEU A 407 -2.08 -23.50 25.96
CA LEU A 407 -2.01 -24.72 25.15
C LEU A 407 -0.58 -25.02 24.70
N MET A 408 0.20 -24.02 24.31
CA MET A 408 1.61 -24.19 23.93
C MET A 408 2.49 -24.60 25.12
N LEU A 409 2.29 -24.01 26.30
CA LEU A 409 3.02 -24.37 27.53
C LEU A 409 2.69 -25.79 28.04
N SER A 410 1.53 -26.33 27.69
CA SER A 410 1.15 -27.72 27.98
C SER A 410 1.97 -28.78 27.20
N TRP A 411 2.86 -28.38 26.29
CA TRP A 411 3.68 -29.30 25.49
C TRP A 411 4.79 -29.95 26.32
N ARG A 412 4.52 -31.12 26.90
CA ARG A 412 5.57 -31.94 27.54
C ARG A 412 5.86 -33.29 26.88
N ARG A 413 5.01 -33.81 25.98
CA ARG A 413 5.16 -35.18 25.43
C ARG A 413 5.02 -35.38 23.91
N ASN A 414 4.60 -34.38 23.11
CA ASN A 414 4.40 -34.52 21.65
C ASN A 414 4.92 -33.30 20.88
N PHE A 415 6.22 -33.01 21.01
CA PHE A 415 6.83 -31.85 20.36
C PHE A 415 7.01 -32.09 18.86
N THR A 416 6.28 -31.34 18.04
CA THR A 416 6.29 -31.41 16.57
C THR A 416 7.26 -30.39 15.99
N VAL A 417 7.56 -30.49 14.69
CA VAL A 417 8.41 -29.49 14.02
C VAL A 417 7.74 -28.12 13.88
N PRO A 418 6.44 -28.00 13.53
CA PRO A 418 5.78 -26.70 13.50
C PRO A 418 5.77 -26.03 14.89
N ALA A 419 5.60 -26.81 15.98
CA ALA A 419 5.78 -26.31 17.34
C ALA A 419 7.18 -25.74 17.58
N ALA A 420 8.23 -26.45 17.15
CA ALA A 420 9.61 -25.99 17.26
C ALA A 420 9.87 -24.69 16.47
N LEU A 421 9.29 -24.59 15.28
CA LEU A 421 9.34 -23.38 14.45
C LEU A 421 8.70 -22.19 15.18
N LEU A 422 7.50 -22.36 15.73
CA LEU A 422 6.80 -21.30 16.48
C LEU A 422 7.59 -20.85 17.72
N VAL A 423 8.21 -21.80 18.43
CA VAL A 423 9.09 -21.47 19.57
C VAL A 423 10.31 -20.66 19.12
N SER A 424 10.86 -20.90 17.93
CA SER A 424 11.96 -20.08 17.39
C SER A 424 11.52 -18.67 16.97
N MET A 425 10.27 -18.49 16.57
CA MET A 425 9.70 -17.18 16.19
C MET A 425 9.36 -16.32 17.41
N ALA A 426 8.94 -16.91 18.53
CA ALA A 426 8.45 -16.17 19.69
C ALA A 426 9.45 -15.15 20.30
N PRO A 427 10.75 -15.47 20.50
CA PRO A 427 11.72 -14.48 20.99
C PRO A 427 11.91 -13.31 20.04
N ILE A 428 11.93 -13.57 18.72
CA ILE A 428 12.02 -12.52 17.70
C ILE A 428 10.76 -11.65 17.73
N GLY A 429 9.58 -12.23 17.90
CA GLY A 429 8.34 -11.47 18.07
C GLY A 429 8.37 -10.55 19.29
N ALA A 430 8.87 -11.04 20.43
CA ALA A 430 9.05 -10.23 21.63
C ALA A 430 10.05 -9.09 21.41
N LEU A 431 11.17 -9.36 20.73
CA LEU A 431 12.17 -8.34 20.36
C LEU A 431 11.57 -7.27 19.44
N LEU A 432 10.84 -7.67 18.40
CA LEU A 432 10.20 -6.75 17.45
C LEU A 432 9.13 -5.89 18.14
N PHE A 433 8.36 -6.46 19.06
CA PHE A 433 7.41 -5.71 19.89
C PHE A 433 8.12 -4.69 20.78
N TYR A 434 9.18 -5.11 21.49
CA TYR A 434 9.95 -4.22 22.38
C TYR A 434 10.65 -3.09 21.62
N THR A 435 11.15 -3.38 20.42
CA THR A 435 11.80 -2.39 19.54
C THR A 435 10.81 -1.55 18.72
N SER A 436 9.50 -1.73 18.92
CA SER A 436 8.44 -1.04 18.16
C SER A 436 8.53 -1.22 16.64
N ASN A 437 9.05 -2.37 16.19
CA ASN A 437 9.13 -2.72 14.77
C ASN A 437 7.82 -3.37 14.30
N GLY A 438 6.83 -2.53 13.97
CA GLY A 438 5.48 -2.96 13.58
C GLY A 438 5.44 -3.78 12.28
N PHE A 439 6.24 -3.41 11.28
CA PHE A 439 6.30 -4.13 10.00
C PHE A 439 6.86 -5.54 10.15
N GLY A 440 7.96 -5.70 10.89
CA GLY A 440 8.52 -7.02 11.19
C GLY A 440 7.55 -7.89 11.97
N LEU A 441 6.86 -7.31 12.97
CA LEU A 441 5.87 -8.01 13.77
C LEU A 441 4.65 -8.45 12.95
N PHE A 442 4.19 -7.59 12.03
CA PHE A 442 3.14 -7.91 11.06
C PHE A 442 3.50 -9.10 10.18
N LYS A 443 4.71 -9.11 9.59
CA LYS A 443 5.21 -10.25 8.81
C LYS A 443 5.30 -11.53 9.66
N LEU A 444 5.89 -11.45 10.84
CA LEU A 444 6.07 -12.60 11.73
C LEU A 444 4.72 -13.23 12.14
N ALA A 445 3.71 -12.40 12.41
CA ALA A 445 2.35 -12.86 12.69
C ALA A 445 1.79 -13.71 11.53
N MET A 446 1.96 -13.23 10.30
CA MET A 446 1.53 -13.97 9.11
C MET A 446 2.33 -15.25 8.88
N PHE A 447 3.63 -15.26 9.20
CA PHE A 447 4.47 -16.46 9.10
C PHE A 447 4.03 -17.55 10.09
N ALA A 448 3.68 -17.15 11.31
CA ALA A 448 3.32 -18.06 12.38
C ALA A 448 1.94 -18.71 12.18
N LEU A 449 0.99 -17.97 11.60
CA LEU A 449 -0.43 -18.36 11.55
C LEU A 449 -0.69 -19.77 10.96
N PRO A 450 -0.15 -20.18 9.79
CA PRO A 450 -0.43 -21.51 9.23
C PRO A 450 0.02 -22.66 10.14
N PHE A 451 1.18 -22.49 10.79
CA PHE A 451 1.75 -23.49 11.68
C PHE A 451 1.03 -23.53 13.02
N LEU A 452 0.60 -22.36 13.53
CA LEU A 452 -0.17 -22.27 14.75
C LEU A 452 -1.54 -22.93 14.60
N ILE A 453 -2.27 -22.64 13.52
CA ILE A 453 -3.58 -23.26 13.27
C ILE A 453 -3.45 -24.77 13.16
N LEU A 454 -2.40 -25.28 12.51
CA LEU A 454 -2.11 -26.71 12.45
C LEU A 454 -1.93 -27.32 13.86
N GLU A 455 -1.15 -26.68 14.73
CA GLU A 455 -0.93 -27.17 16.10
C GLU A 455 -2.17 -27.10 16.98
N LEU A 456 -2.92 -26.00 16.90
CA LEU A 456 -4.19 -25.83 17.62
C LEU A 456 -5.20 -26.89 17.16
N THR A 457 -5.30 -27.16 15.86
CA THR A 457 -6.16 -28.21 15.30
C THR A 457 -5.78 -29.58 15.86
N ARG A 458 -4.49 -29.91 15.87
CA ARG A 458 -4.00 -31.19 16.40
C ARG A 458 -4.37 -31.38 17.88
N LYS A 459 -4.27 -30.32 18.68
CA LYS A 459 -4.66 -30.33 20.09
C LYS A 459 -6.17 -30.44 20.28
N ALA A 460 -6.95 -29.68 19.52
CA ALA A 460 -8.40 -29.70 19.59
C ALA A 460 -8.97 -31.09 19.26
N VAL A 461 -8.46 -31.76 18.22
CA VAL A 461 -8.87 -33.12 17.83
C VAL A 461 -8.55 -34.15 18.92
N ALA A 462 -7.47 -33.94 19.69
CA ALA A 462 -7.07 -34.82 20.78
C ALA A 462 -7.78 -34.52 22.13
N CYS A 463 -8.60 -33.47 22.22
CA CYS A 463 -9.20 -33.02 23.47
C CYS A 463 -10.43 -33.86 23.87
N ARG A 464 -10.59 -34.12 25.18
CA ARG A 464 -11.75 -34.85 25.73
C ARG A 464 -13.08 -34.11 25.51
N HIS A 465 -13.06 -32.78 25.51
CA HIS A 465 -14.25 -31.91 25.31
C HIS A 465 -14.50 -31.53 23.85
N ARG A 466 -14.15 -32.41 22.90
CA ARG A 466 -14.24 -32.16 21.45
C ARG A 466 -15.61 -31.70 20.94
N ARG A 467 -16.72 -32.06 21.60
CA ARG A 467 -18.07 -31.63 21.20
C ARG A 467 -18.30 -30.15 21.45
N THR A 468 -17.94 -29.65 22.63
CA THR A 468 -18.02 -28.21 22.96
C THR A 468 -17.07 -27.41 22.08
N LEU A 469 -15.84 -27.91 21.87
CA LEU A 469 -14.89 -27.28 20.96
C LEU A 469 -15.40 -27.22 19.51
N LEU A 470 -16.16 -28.21 19.06
CA LEU A 470 -16.77 -28.20 17.74
C LEU A 470 -17.79 -27.06 17.59
N VAL A 471 -18.65 -26.84 18.60
CA VAL A 471 -19.62 -25.72 18.59
C VAL A 471 -18.89 -24.38 18.54
N LEU A 472 -17.90 -24.18 19.40
CA LEU A 472 -17.09 -22.95 19.41
C LEU A 472 -16.34 -22.75 18.08
N TYR A 473 -15.84 -23.83 17.50
CA TYR A 473 -15.17 -23.80 16.21
C TYR A 473 -16.11 -23.39 15.07
N VAL A 474 -17.34 -23.91 15.03
CA VAL A 474 -18.34 -23.50 14.02
C VAL A 474 -18.69 -22.02 14.17
N LEU A 475 -18.86 -21.53 15.41
CA LEU A 475 -19.08 -20.10 15.66
C LEU A 475 -17.89 -19.25 15.20
N LEU A 476 -16.66 -19.69 15.46
CA LEU A 476 -15.45 -19.01 15.01
C LEU A 476 -15.38 -18.95 13.48
N LEU A 477 -15.66 -20.05 12.78
CA LEU A 477 -15.70 -20.07 11.32
C LEU A 477 -16.74 -19.10 10.76
N ALA A 478 -17.91 -18.98 11.41
CA ALA A 478 -18.94 -18.02 11.02
C ALA A 478 -18.46 -16.57 11.16
N VAL A 479 -17.72 -16.23 12.21
CA VAL A 479 -17.09 -14.91 12.35
C VAL A 479 -16.03 -14.71 11.27
N TRP A 480 -15.14 -15.69 11.09
CA TRP A 480 -14.01 -15.61 10.18
C TRP A 480 -14.41 -15.49 8.71
N ILE A 481 -15.45 -16.21 8.27
CA ILE A 481 -15.92 -16.11 6.88
C ILE A 481 -16.44 -14.71 6.58
N THR A 482 -17.06 -14.02 7.54
CA THR A 482 -17.50 -12.63 7.36
C THR A 482 -16.32 -11.66 7.28
N GLY A 483 -15.27 -11.85 8.09
CA GLY A 483 -14.04 -11.05 8.02
C GLY A 483 -13.29 -11.26 6.70
N THR A 484 -13.18 -12.49 6.25
CA THR A 484 -12.60 -12.86 4.95
C THR A 484 -13.39 -12.30 3.77
N TRP A 485 -14.72 -12.38 3.83
CA TRP A 485 -15.59 -11.76 2.84
C TRP A 485 -15.38 -10.25 2.81
N ARG A 486 -15.31 -9.59 3.97
CA ARG A 486 -15.05 -8.14 4.06
C ARG A 486 -13.71 -7.74 3.44
N TYR A 487 -12.64 -8.51 3.66
CA TYR A 487 -11.37 -8.26 2.96
C TYR A 487 -11.57 -8.32 1.45
N THR A 488 -12.03 -9.47 0.93
CA THR A 488 -12.18 -9.66 -0.52
C THR A 488 -13.12 -8.61 -1.12
N TYR A 489 -14.23 -8.31 -0.46
CA TYR A 489 -15.20 -7.29 -0.89
C TYR A 489 -14.59 -5.89 -0.90
N SER A 490 -13.86 -5.49 0.15
CA SER A 490 -13.25 -4.15 0.23
C SER A 490 -12.21 -3.91 -0.86
N PHE A 491 -11.55 -4.95 -1.35
CA PHE A 491 -10.62 -4.89 -2.48
C PHE A 491 -11.30 -5.12 -3.85
N THR A 492 -12.63 -5.11 -3.87
CA THR A 492 -13.44 -5.07 -5.10
C THR A 492 -14.35 -3.85 -5.20
N HIS A 493 -14.62 -3.16 -4.09
CA HIS A 493 -15.63 -2.11 -4.03
C HIS A 493 -15.05 -0.69 -4.19
N LEU A 494 -15.85 0.16 -4.81
CA LEU A 494 -15.42 1.15 -5.82
C LEU A 494 -15.11 2.54 -5.28
N GLU A 495 -15.56 2.89 -4.07
CA GLU A 495 -15.49 4.30 -3.65
C GLU A 495 -15.19 4.49 -2.16
N ARG A 496 -15.15 3.41 -1.38
CA ARG A 496 -15.14 3.50 0.10
C ARG A 496 -14.12 2.63 0.80
N SER A 497 -13.28 1.87 0.10
CA SER A 497 -12.23 1.13 0.78
C SER A 497 -11.11 2.09 1.19
N VAL A 498 -11.04 2.35 2.49
CA VAL A 498 -10.08 3.26 3.14
C VAL A 498 -8.62 2.82 2.89
N GLU A 499 -8.39 1.61 2.35
CA GLU A 499 -7.05 1.02 2.27
C GLU A 499 -6.51 0.72 0.85
N GLY A 500 -7.32 0.49 -0.20
CA GLY A 500 -6.79 0.13 -1.54
C GLY A 500 -5.97 1.24 -2.22
N GLU A 501 -4.74 0.96 -2.65
CA GLU A 501 -3.84 1.99 -3.21
C GLU A 501 -4.26 2.47 -4.60
N LEU A 502 -4.84 1.57 -5.42
CA LEU A 502 -5.33 1.88 -6.77
C LEU A 502 -6.86 1.82 -6.85
N LEU A 503 -7.51 2.96 -6.59
CA LEU A 503 -8.96 3.11 -6.71
C LEU A 503 -9.45 2.78 -8.13
N ASN A 504 -10.50 1.96 -8.24
CA ASN A 504 -11.18 1.58 -9.49
C ASN A 504 -10.32 0.90 -10.58
N ALA A 505 -9.06 0.57 -10.30
CA ALA A 505 -8.18 -0.04 -11.31
C ALA A 505 -8.65 -1.42 -11.82
N SER A 506 -9.53 -2.12 -11.07
CA SER A 506 -10.11 -3.39 -11.50
C SER A 506 -11.29 -3.26 -12.46
N GLN A 507 -11.99 -2.11 -12.50
CA GLN A 507 -13.17 -1.92 -13.37
C GLN A 507 -12.77 -1.60 -14.80
N SER A 508 -11.87 -0.63 -14.94
CA SER A 508 -11.32 -0.21 -16.21
C SER A 508 -9.98 0.44 -15.91
N ARG A 509 -8.95 0.06 -16.66
CA ARG A 509 -7.65 0.73 -16.58
C ARG A 509 -7.67 2.06 -17.33
N GLY A 510 -8.70 2.31 -18.13
CA GLY A 510 -8.75 3.38 -19.15
C GLY A 510 -8.15 2.90 -20.46
N VAL A 511 -8.51 3.53 -21.58
CA VAL A 511 -7.80 3.33 -22.85
C VAL A 511 -6.65 4.33 -22.86
N LEU A 512 -5.42 3.83 -22.88
CA LEU A 512 -4.26 4.69 -23.05
C LEU A 512 -4.09 5.05 -24.53
N PRO A 513 -3.69 6.28 -24.84
CA PRO A 513 -3.50 6.70 -26.22
C PRO A 513 -2.28 6.01 -26.83
N ASP A 514 -2.38 5.63 -28.10
CA ASP A 514 -1.25 5.13 -28.90
C ASP A 514 -0.47 6.29 -29.55
N ARG A 515 -0.05 7.25 -28.71
CA ARG A 515 0.63 8.49 -29.10
C ARG A 515 1.53 9.00 -27.98
N PRO A 516 2.56 9.81 -28.28
CA PRO A 516 3.38 10.46 -27.26
C PRO A 516 2.52 11.21 -26.24
N ALA A 517 2.76 10.94 -24.97
CA ALA A 517 1.99 11.52 -23.89
C ALA A 517 2.88 12.04 -22.78
N TRP A 518 2.33 12.96 -22.01
CA TRP A 518 2.87 13.45 -20.75
C TRP A 518 2.01 12.91 -19.60
N SER A 519 2.58 12.79 -18.41
CA SER A 519 1.83 12.36 -17.22
C SER A 519 2.02 13.34 -16.06
N ASP A 520 0.92 13.75 -15.43
CA ASP A 520 0.91 14.58 -14.23
C ASP A 520 0.82 13.78 -12.92
N THR A 521 0.85 12.45 -12.99
CA THR A 521 0.68 11.57 -11.83
C THR A 521 1.91 11.54 -10.92
N ALA A 522 1.71 11.71 -9.61
CA ALA A 522 2.80 11.67 -8.62
C ALA A 522 2.85 10.35 -7.81
N SER A 523 1.81 9.52 -7.90
CA SER A 523 1.73 8.27 -7.14
C SER A 523 2.62 7.18 -7.75
N ALA A 524 3.55 6.64 -6.95
CA ALA A 524 4.46 5.56 -7.38
C ALA A 524 3.74 4.32 -7.98
N PRO A 525 2.71 3.72 -7.35
CA PRO A 525 1.99 2.59 -7.95
C PRO A 525 1.24 2.96 -9.23
N ILE A 526 0.68 4.18 -9.34
CA ILE A 526 0.02 4.65 -10.57
C ILE A 526 1.04 4.81 -11.70
N ASN A 527 2.20 5.41 -11.40
CA ASN A 527 3.28 5.61 -12.38
C ASN A 527 3.79 4.28 -12.92
N LYS A 528 4.02 3.29 -12.03
CA LYS A 528 4.46 1.95 -12.43
C LYS A 528 3.42 1.20 -13.25
N LEU A 529 2.14 1.36 -12.92
CA LEU A 529 1.07 0.79 -13.74
C LEU A 529 1.01 1.46 -15.12
N LEU A 530 1.20 2.78 -15.19
CA LEU A 530 1.29 3.50 -16.46
C LEU A 530 2.50 3.04 -17.30
N MET A 531 3.64 2.73 -16.67
CA MET A 531 4.81 2.15 -17.34
C MET A 531 4.55 0.75 -17.92
N LEU A 532 3.70 -0.06 -17.27
CA LEU A 532 3.31 -1.39 -17.77
C LEU A 532 2.26 -1.32 -18.88
N GLU A 533 1.33 -0.37 -18.77
CA GLU A 533 0.18 -0.31 -19.67
C GLU A 533 0.41 0.60 -20.88
N GLY A 534 1.20 1.67 -20.73
CA GLY A 534 1.44 2.70 -21.73
C GLY A 534 2.81 2.63 -22.38
N GLN A 535 3.38 1.44 -22.56
CA GLN A 535 4.68 1.28 -23.26
C GLN A 535 4.65 1.93 -24.66
N ASP A 536 3.56 1.75 -25.40
CA ASP A 536 3.37 2.35 -26.74
C ASP A 536 3.28 3.89 -26.67
N ALA A 537 2.70 4.43 -25.60
CA ALA A 537 2.54 5.88 -25.40
C ALA A 537 3.83 6.61 -24.98
N GLN A 538 4.84 5.86 -24.50
CA GLN A 538 6.11 6.37 -23.96
C GLN A 538 5.92 7.63 -23.07
N PRO A 539 5.15 7.52 -21.97
CA PRO A 539 4.74 8.67 -21.19
C PRO A 539 5.93 9.38 -20.55
N VAL A 540 5.98 10.71 -20.71
CA VAL A 540 6.93 11.58 -20.02
C VAL A 540 6.34 12.06 -18.70
N PHE A 541 6.97 11.67 -17.59
CA PHE A 541 6.51 12.02 -16.26
C PHE A 541 6.95 13.43 -15.87
N LEU A 542 5.98 14.29 -15.55
CA LEU A 542 6.20 15.67 -15.10
C LEU A 542 6.59 15.76 -13.62
N SER A 543 6.27 14.73 -12.84
CA SER A 543 6.64 14.58 -11.43
C SER A 543 7.75 13.55 -11.26
N GLN A 544 8.36 13.52 -10.07
CA GLN A 544 9.48 12.62 -9.78
C GLN A 544 9.06 11.15 -9.87
N LEU A 545 9.83 10.35 -10.62
CA LEU A 545 9.80 8.89 -10.52
C LEU A 545 10.70 8.43 -9.36
N VAL A 546 10.12 8.34 -8.16
CA VAL A 546 10.83 7.96 -6.92
C VAL A 546 11.63 6.67 -7.10
N ILE A 547 11.09 5.69 -7.84
CA ILE A 547 11.73 4.40 -8.06
C ILE A 547 13.07 4.53 -8.79
N ALA A 548 13.15 5.37 -9.83
CA ALA A 548 14.37 5.52 -10.59
C ALA A 548 15.47 6.21 -9.77
N ASN A 549 15.09 7.15 -8.90
CA ASN A 549 16.02 7.74 -7.94
C ASN A 549 16.59 6.70 -6.97
N ILE A 550 15.72 5.84 -6.43
CA ILE A 550 16.12 4.73 -5.57
C ILE A 550 17.10 3.81 -6.34
N MET A 551 16.74 3.38 -7.55
CA MET A 551 17.57 2.51 -8.38
C MET A 551 18.93 3.14 -8.71
N GLY A 552 18.99 4.41 -9.11
CA GLY A 552 20.25 5.10 -9.37
C GLY A 552 21.18 5.16 -8.15
N ARG A 553 20.61 5.30 -6.94
CA ARG A 553 21.37 5.31 -5.67
C ARG A 553 21.80 3.92 -5.18
N THR A 554 21.22 2.84 -5.71
CA THR A 554 21.67 1.46 -5.41
C THR A 554 23.02 1.12 -6.04
N SER A 555 23.65 2.08 -6.73
CA SER A 555 24.94 1.97 -7.42
C SER A 555 26.18 1.76 -6.54
N LYS A 556 26.06 1.58 -5.21
CA LYS A 556 27.22 1.24 -4.37
C LYS A 556 27.54 -0.24 -4.57
N PRO A 557 28.52 -0.59 -5.42
CA PRO A 557 28.72 -1.98 -5.76
C PRO A 557 29.23 -2.72 -4.52
N TYR A 558 28.80 -3.97 -4.36
CA TYR A 558 29.39 -4.88 -3.39
C TYR A 558 30.91 -5.00 -3.60
N PRO A 559 31.68 -5.44 -2.58
CA PRO A 559 33.12 -5.64 -2.73
C PRO A 559 33.46 -6.46 -3.97
N SER A 560 34.57 -6.16 -4.64
CA SER A 560 34.93 -6.71 -5.97
C SER A 560 34.88 -8.25 -6.07
N TRP A 561 35.11 -8.97 -4.97
CA TRP A 561 35.00 -10.43 -4.94
C TRP A 561 33.58 -10.95 -5.20
N VAL A 562 32.54 -10.18 -4.86
CA VAL A 562 31.13 -10.50 -5.13
C VAL A 562 30.89 -10.56 -6.64
N TRP A 563 31.35 -9.53 -7.35
CA TRP A 563 31.20 -9.41 -8.80
C TRP A 563 32.03 -10.44 -9.58
N ARG A 564 33.18 -10.87 -9.04
CA ARG A 564 33.94 -12.00 -9.63
C ARG A 564 33.17 -13.33 -9.60
N MET A 565 32.14 -13.44 -8.78
CA MET A 565 31.27 -14.61 -8.72
C MET A 565 29.99 -14.44 -9.54
N THR A 566 29.73 -13.25 -10.10
CA THR A 566 28.58 -12.97 -10.97
C THR A 566 28.93 -13.40 -12.40
N PRO A 567 28.13 -14.28 -13.03
CA PRO A 567 28.35 -14.64 -14.42
C PRO A 567 27.86 -13.54 -15.38
N GLY A 568 28.41 -13.53 -16.60
CA GLY A 568 28.08 -12.55 -17.64
C GLY A 568 28.86 -11.24 -17.53
N ASP A 569 28.37 -10.20 -18.22
CA ASP A 569 29.05 -8.89 -18.33
C ASP A 569 28.70 -7.91 -17.19
N ALA A 570 27.86 -8.34 -16.24
CA ALA A 570 27.50 -7.56 -15.07
C ALA A 570 28.67 -7.48 -14.08
N THR A 571 29.45 -6.39 -14.17
CA THR A 571 30.58 -6.07 -13.30
C THR A 571 30.29 -4.89 -12.37
N ALA A 572 31.13 -4.70 -11.34
CA ALA A 572 31.07 -3.52 -10.47
C ALA A 572 31.10 -2.20 -11.28
N ASP A 573 31.91 -2.17 -12.35
CA ASP A 573 32.07 -0.99 -13.20
C ASP A 573 30.80 -0.74 -14.02
N THR A 574 30.18 -1.79 -14.57
CA THR A 574 28.89 -1.64 -15.27
C THR A 574 27.77 -1.16 -14.34
N VAL A 575 27.70 -1.69 -13.12
CA VAL A 575 26.71 -1.25 -12.11
C VAL A 575 26.90 0.22 -11.77
N THR A 576 28.16 0.63 -11.56
CA THR A 576 28.50 2.02 -11.27
C THR A 576 28.14 2.92 -12.46
N ALA A 577 28.47 2.50 -13.68
CA ALA A 577 28.20 3.25 -14.90
C ALA A 577 26.68 3.41 -15.17
N VAL A 578 25.90 2.33 -15.07
CA VAL A 578 24.43 2.37 -15.24
C VAL A 578 23.79 3.24 -14.16
N GLY A 579 24.18 3.06 -12.90
CA GLY A 579 23.65 3.86 -11.80
C GLY A 579 24.01 5.35 -11.92
N GLN A 580 25.24 5.66 -12.36
CA GLN A 580 25.66 7.03 -12.64
C GLN A 580 24.87 7.61 -13.81
N TYR A 581 24.70 6.86 -14.91
CA TYR A 581 23.89 7.29 -16.05
C TYR A 581 22.45 7.61 -15.64
N ILE A 582 21.82 6.77 -14.80
CA ILE A 582 20.48 7.06 -14.24
C ILE A 582 20.50 8.38 -13.46
N LEU A 583 21.50 8.61 -12.61
CA LEU A 583 21.57 9.80 -11.75
C LEU A 583 22.00 11.08 -12.47
N THR A 584 22.70 10.98 -13.60
CA THR A 584 23.22 12.15 -14.33
C THR A 584 22.50 12.40 -15.65
N GLU A 585 22.19 11.37 -16.44
CA GLU A 585 21.63 11.52 -17.79
C GLU A 585 20.11 11.28 -17.83
N VAL A 586 19.57 10.36 -17.02
CA VAL A 586 18.11 10.11 -17.02
C VAL A 586 17.37 11.13 -16.14
N TYR A 587 17.97 11.55 -15.03
CA TYR A 587 17.39 12.50 -14.09
C TYR A 587 18.29 13.70 -13.84
N SER A 588 17.66 14.86 -13.63
CA SER A 588 18.33 16.07 -13.15
C SER A 588 17.84 16.43 -11.74
N LYS A 589 18.78 16.79 -10.87
CA LYS A 589 18.47 17.41 -9.58
C LYS A 589 18.23 18.89 -9.81
N ASN A 590 17.05 19.38 -9.42
CA ASN A 590 16.63 20.75 -9.59
C ASN A 590 16.37 21.40 -8.23
N GLN A 591 16.51 22.72 -8.18
CA GLN A 591 16.15 23.55 -7.03
C GLN A 591 15.33 24.74 -7.54
N VAL A 592 14.11 24.87 -7.03
CA VAL A 592 13.14 25.90 -7.45
C VAL A 592 12.40 26.40 -6.22
N LEU A 593 12.33 27.73 -6.05
CA LEU A 593 11.58 28.36 -4.95
C LEU A 593 11.96 27.84 -3.55
N GLY A 594 13.23 27.46 -3.37
CA GLY A 594 13.76 26.90 -2.12
C GLY A 594 13.46 25.40 -1.90
N LEU A 595 12.84 24.72 -2.87
CA LEU A 595 12.51 23.29 -2.81
C LEU A 595 13.39 22.48 -3.76
N HIS A 596 13.78 21.27 -3.35
CA HIS A 596 14.69 20.42 -4.11
C HIS A 596 13.94 19.21 -4.67
N PHE A 597 14.06 18.91 -5.95
CA PHE A 597 13.40 17.75 -6.54
C PHE A 597 14.24 17.10 -7.62
N TRP A 598 13.83 15.91 -8.03
CA TRP A 598 14.41 15.19 -9.16
C TRP A 598 13.36 15.06 -10.24
N ALA A 599 13.71 15.42 -11.48
CA ALA A 599 12.82 15.28 -12.62
C ALA A 599 13.51 14.47 -13.72
N PRO A 600 12.75 13.68 -14.51
CA PRO A 600 13.29 13.09 -15.73
C PRO A 600 13.79 14.19 -16.67
N ARG A 601 14.97 14.01 -17.28
CA ARG A 601 15.47 14.97 -18.28
C ARG A 601 14.58 15.05 -19.51
N THR A 602 13.85 13.97 -19.82
CA THR A 602 12.82 13.97 -20.87
C THR A 602 11.72 15.00 -20.63
N ALA A 603 11.50 15.45 -19.39
CA ALA A 603 10.53 16.47 -19.05
C ALA A 603 10.98 17.92 -19.32
N ASP A 604 12.26 18.11 -19.72
CA ASP A 604 12.84 19.40 -20.11
C ASP A 604 12.54 19.74 -21.59
N ARG A 605 12.08 18.76 -22.39
CA ARG A 605 11.70 19.00 -23.79
C ARG A 605 10.42 19.84 -23.88
N SER A 606 10.28 20.63 -24.94
CA SER A 606 9.01 21.33 -25.18
C SER A 606 7.96 20.36 -25.72
N PRO A 607 6.70 20.44 -25.24
CA PRO A 607 5.63 19.62 -25.77
C PRO A 607 5.28 19.99 -27.22
N HIS A 608 4.82 19.01 -27.98
CA HIS A 608 4.25 19.21 -29.32
C HIS A 608 2.76 19.54 -29.25
N ALA A 609 2.21 20.10 -30.33
CA ALA A 609 0.80 20.49 -30.38
C ALA A 609 -0.19 19.31 -30.32
N GLU A 610 0.27 18.11 -30.66
CA GLU A 610 -0.52 16.87 -30.63
C GLU A 610 -0.33 16.06 -29.34
N ASP A 611 0.53 16.53 -28.43
CA ASP A 611 0.82 15.81 -27.19
C ASP A 611 -0.41 15.80 -26.26
N LEU A 612 -0.65 14.63 -25.68
CA LEU A 612 -1.71 14.44 -24.69
C LEU A 612 -1.15 14.54 -23.27
N LEU A 613 -1.96 15.00 -22.33
CA LEU A 613 -1.73 14.80 -20.90
C LEU A 613 -2.57 13.61 -20.42
N ILE A 614 -1.90 12.59 -19.89
CA ILE A 614 -2.50 11.51 -19.13
C ILE A 614 -2.54 11.92 -17.66
N THR A 615 -3.70 11.74 -17.03
CA THR A 615 -3.91 11.99 -15.60
C THR A 615 -4.65 10.82 -14.95
N SER A 616 -4.70 10.82 -13.62
CA SER A 616 -5.46 9.83 -12.86
C SER A 616 -6.68 10.45 -12.18
N GLN A 617 -7.67 9.61 -11.88
CA GLN A 617 -8.82 10.03 -11.06
C GLN A 617 -8.40 10.60 -9.70
N ALA A 618 -7.28 10.16 -9.13
CA ALA A 618 -6.77 10.69 -7.87
C ALA A 618 -6.32 12.15 -8.00
N GLU A 619 -5.61 12.49 -9.09
CA GLU A 619 -5.15 13.86 -9.35
C GLU A 619 -6.32 14.78 -9.66
N LEU A 620 -7.28 14.36 -10.50
CA LEU A 620 -8.49 15.12 -10.80
C LEU A 620 -9.41 15.34 -9.58
N ARG A 621 -9.29 14.48 -8.57
CA ARG A 621 -9.99 14.62 -7.28
C ARG A 621 -9.23 15.50 -6.28
N ALA A 622 -7.99 15.88 -6.56
CA ALA A 622 -7.17 16.71 -5.68
C ALA A 622 -6.96 18.13 -6.23
N PHE A 623 -6.72 18.26 -7.53
CA PHE A 623 -6.27 19.50 -8.17
C PHE A 623 -7.15 19.90 -9.35
N ASN A 624 -7.06 21.18 -9.73
CA ASN A 624 -7.64 21.75 -10.96
C ASN A 624 -9.15 21.50 -11.08
N LYS A 625 -9.90 21.59 -9.97
CA LYS A 625 -11.36 21.39 -10.02
C LYS A 625 -12.12 22.60 -10.54
N LEU A 626 -11.49 23.78 -10.61
CA LEU A 626 -12.06 24.97 -11.23
C LEU A 626 -11.79 25.02 -12.74
N GLY A 627 -12.79 25.48 -13.50
CA GLY A 627 -12.69 25.67 -14.95
C GLY A 627 -13.31 24.52 -15.76
N ASP A 628 -13.20 24.64 -17.09
CA ASP A 628 -13.63 23.59 -18.01
C ASP A 628 -12.73 22.36 -17.86
N ARG A 629 -13.34 21.18 -17.90
CA ARG A 629 -12.62 19.89 -17.85
C ARG A 629 -12.58 19.30 -19.25
N PRO A 630 -11.56 19.61 -20.08
CA PRO A 630 -11.43 19.06 -21.42
C PRO A 630 -11.03 17.58 -21.44
N PHE A 631 -10.94 16.94 -20.26
CA PHE A 631 -10.69 15.52 -20.13
C PHE A 631 -11.85 14.71 -20.68
N LEU A 632 -11.54 13.72 -21.51
CA LEU A 632 -12.54 12.79 -21.99
C LEU A 632 -13.14 12.01 -20.82
N ALA A 633 -14.44 11.69 -20.95
CA ALA A 633 -15.08 10.82 -19.99
C ALA A 633 -14.39 9.46 -19.99
N SER A 634 -13.81 9.07 -18.85
CA SER A 634 -13.21 7.76 -18.65
C SER A 634 -13.80 7.12 -17.42
N ASN A 635 -14.25 5.88 -17.57
CA ASN A 635 -14.69 5.04 -16.45
C ASN A 635 -13.52 4.29 -15.79
N GLY A 636 -12.27 4.64 -16.13
CA GLY A 636 -11.07 3.93 -15.69
C GLY A 636 -10.09 4.76 -14.88
N LEU A 637 -8.96 4.13 -14.51
CA LEU A 637 -7.90 4.75 -13.70
C LEU A 637 -7.30 5.98 -14.38
N PHE A 638 -7.03 5.88 -15.68
CA PHE A 638 -6.46 6.94 -16.50
C PHE A 638 -7.53 7.65 -17.34
N THR A 639 -7.34 8.95 -17.51
CA THR A 639 -8.01 9.77 -18.54
C THR A 639 -7.00 10.71 -19.18
N TYR A 640 -7.37 11.35 -20.28
CA TYR A 640 -6.48 12.23 -21.02
C TYR A 640 -7.22 13.43 -21.62
N ALA A 641 -6.44 14.48 -21.89
CA ALA A 641 -6.84 15.70 -22.57
C ALA A 641 -5.70 16.16 -23.49
N GLN A 642 -6.02 17.03 -24.46
CA GLN A 642 -4.98 17.72 -25.23
C GLN A 642 -4.18 18.62 -24.30
N LEU A 643 -2.85 18.50 -24.33
CA LEU A 643 -1.99 19.21 -23.40
C LEU A 643 -2.11 20.73 -23.56
N LEU A 644 -2.29 21.22 -24.79
CA LEU A 644 -2.43 22.66 -25.07
C LEU A 644 -3.76 23.26 -24.61
N ASP A 645 -4.80 22.45 -24.44
CA ASP A 645 -6.11 22.92 -23.97
C ASP A 645 -6.12 23.17 -22.44
N LEU A 646 -5.09 22.66 -21.74
CA LEU A 646 -4.97 22.74 -20.28
C LEU A 646 -4.28 24.04 -19.86
N ARG A 647 -5.06 25.12 -19.78
CA ARG A 647 -4.60 26.44 -19.32
C ARG A 647 -4.49 26.50 -17.80
N ASN A 648 -3.38 27.04 -17.28
CA ASN A 648 -3.08 27.14 -15.84
C ASN A 648 -3.19 25.81 -15.07
N HIS A 649 -3.04 24.66 -15.73
CA HIS A 649 -3.21 23.36 -15.08
C HIS A 649 -2.03 23.07 -14.15
N LEU A 650 -2.33 22.81 -12.87
CA LEU A 650 -1.34 22.53 -11.84
C LEU A 650 -0.95 21.06 -11.83
N VAL A 651 0.34 20.80 -11.80
CA VAL A 651 0.92 19.47 -11.66
C VAL A 651 1.74 19.42 -10.38
N PHE A 652 1.40 18.50 -9.47
CA PHE A 652 2.16 18.33 -8.24
C PHE A 652 3.52 17.69 -8.52
N VAL A 653 4.59 18.40 -8.16
CA VAL A 653 5.97 17.95 -8.31
C VAL A 653 6.49 17.50 -6.97
N GLN A 654 6.79 16.21 -6.85
CA GLN A 654 7.36 15.65 -5.63
C GLN A 654 8.77 16.23 -5.39
N SER A 655 8.94 16.91 -4.25
CA SER A 655 10.20 17.48 -3.76
C SER A 655 10.69 16.77 -2.50
N GLN A 656 11.92 17.06 -2.06
CA GLN A 656 12.49 16.52 -0.84
C GLN A 656 11.70 16.98 0.39
N GLU A 657 11.20 18.22 0.36
CA GLU A 657 10.45 18.85 1.44
C GLU A 657 8.94 18.55 1.38
N GLY A 658 8.40 18.29 0.18
CA GLY A 658 6.99 18.07 -0.11
C GLY A 658 6.76 16.83 -0.97
N GLN A 659 6.40 15.72 -0.34
CA GLN A 659 6.36 14.39 -0.95
C GLN A 659 4.92 13.87 -1.12
N HIS A 660 4.70 13.03 -2.12
CA HIS A 660 3.49 12.21 -2.15
C HIS A 660 3.50 11.21 -0.97
N TYR A 661 2.34 10.84 -0.43
CA TYR A 661 2.29 9.96 0.76
C TYR A 661 2.92 8.59 0.54
N TYR A 662 2.93 8.14 -0.70
CA TYR A 662 3.49 6.85 -1.07
C TYR A 662 5.02 6.91 -1.17
N LEU A 663 5.72 6.05 -0.42
CA LEU A 663 7.19 6.10 -0.22
C LEU A 663 7.71 7.44 0.34
N GLY A 664 6.81 8.29 0.88
CA GLY A 664 7.15 9.57 1.47
C GLY A 664 7.59 9.45 2.94
N ALA A 665 8.46 10.36 3.37
CA ALA A 665 8.91 10.46 4.76
C ALA A 665 7.86 11.19 5.62
N ALA A 666 7.56 10.64 6.80
CA ALA A 666 6.64 11.26 7.76
C ALA A 666 7.07 12.70 8.07
N GLY A 667 6.11 13.63 8.02
CA GLY A 667 6.34 15.07 8.24
C GLY A 667 6.71 15.85 6.96
N HIS A 668 7.17 15.17 5.91
CA HIS A 668 7.43 15.74 4.58
C HIS A 668 6.33 15.41 3.57
N ILE A 669 5.35 14.59 3.93
CA ILE A 669 4.22 14.27 3.05
C ILE A 669 3.37 15.53 2.85
N ALA A 670 3.24 15.96 1.60
CA ALA A 670 2.45 17.09 1.14
C ALA A 670 1.02 16.68 0.75
N VAL A 671 0.88 15.54 0.08
CA VAL A 671 -0.39 15.09 -0.50
C VAL A 671 -0.66 13.66 -0.04
N TYR A 672 -1.73 13.49 0.74
CA TYR A 672 -2.25 12.18 1.11
C TYR A 672 -3.29 11.68 0.11
N ARG A 673 -3.66 10.41 0.24
CA ARG A 673 -4.73 9.80 -0.53
C ARG A 673 -6.05 10.55 -0.34
N SER A 674 -6.79 10.72 -1.44
CA SER A 674 -8.17 11.22 -1.42
C SER A 674 -9.11 10.26 -0.69
N GLN A 675 -10.03 10.82 0.09
CA GLN A 675 -11.06 10.13 0.85
C GLN A 675 -12.37 10.92 0.82
N ALA A 676 -13.50 10.26 1.12
CA ALA A 676 -14.80 10.91 1.12
C ALA A 676 -14.83 12.12 2.07
N ASP A 677 -15.36 13.24 1.59
CA ASP A 677 -15.52 14.43 2.41
C ASP A 677 -16.63 14.20 3.44
N VAL A 678 -16.31 14.44 4.72
CA VAL A 678 -17.24 14.23 5.84
C VAL A 678 -18.47 15.13 5.74
N PHE A 679 -18.34 16.32 5.13
CA PHE A 679 -19.42 17.29 4.99
C PHE A 679 -20.12 17.24 3.63
N LYS A 680 -19.50 16.57 2.64
CA LYS A 680 -20.04 16.36 1.30
C LYS A 680 -19.71 14.95 0.80
N PRO A 681 -20.38 13.90 1.30
CA PRO A 681 -19.97 12.51 1.11
C PRO A 681 -19.82 12.04 -0.35
N GLU A 682 -20.47 12.73 -1.30
CA GLU A 682 -20.35 12.53 -2.74
C GLU A 682 -19.04 13.09 -3.34
N GLU A 683 -18.38 14.01 -2.65
CA GLU A 683 -17.08 14.57 -3.03
C GLU A 683 -15.94 13.95 -2.22
N GLN A 684 -14.72 14.30 -2.60
CA GLN A 684 -13.48 13.81 -1.99
C GLN A 684 -12.60 14.99 -1.61
N PHE A 685 -11.89 14.81 -0.50
CA PHE A 685 -10.80 15.67 -0.06
C PHE A 685 -9.58 14.83 0.31
N PHE A 686 -8.44 15.45 0.54
CA PHE A 686 -7.21 14.75 0.93
C PHE A 686 -6.52 15.48 2.07
N ALA A 687 -5.83 14.75 2.95
CA ALA A 687 -5.05 15.39 3.99
C ALA A 687 -3.84 16.11 3.36
N ILE A 688 -3.51 17.32 3.82
CA ILE A 688 -2.47 18.16 3.22
C ILE A 688 -1.33 18.44 4.21
N GLY A 689 -0.09 18.37 3.71
CA GLY A 689 1.13 18.74 4.42
C GLY A 689 1.58 20.18 4.16
N ARG A 690 2.80 20.50 4.57
CA ARG A 690 3.27 21.89 4.61
C ARG A 690 3.71 22.45 3.26
N HIS A 691 4.57 21.73 2.54
CA HIS A 691 5.24 22.22 1.34
C HIS A 691 4.66 21.57 0.09
N LEU A 692 4.23 22.38 -0.88
CA LEU A 692 3.80 21.89 -2.19
C LEU A 692 4.57 22.64 -3.28
N LEU A 693 5.16 21.91 -4.22
CA LEU A 693 5.70 22.46 -5.45
C LEU A 693 4.75 22.12 -6.59
N MET A 694 4.33 23.12 -7.34
CA MET A 694 3.43 22.95 -8.49
C MET A 694 4.11 23.43 -9.76
N ARG A 695 4.15 22.58 -10.79
CA ARG A 695 4.42 23.00 -12.17
C ARG A 695 3.11 23.50 -12.76
N VAL A 696 3.14 24.63 -13.47
CA VAL A 696 1.95 25.22 -14.12
C VAL A 696 2.06 25.01 -15.62
N LEU A 697 1.11 24.27 -16.19
CA LEU A 697 1.02 24.05 -17.64
C LEU A 697 0.26 25.22 -18.29
N ASN A 698 0.78 25.67 -19.44
CA ASN A 698 0.25 26.79 -20.22
C ASN A 698 -0.20 27.98 -19.34
N PRO A 699 0.70 28.55 -18.50
CA PRO A 699 0.33 29.61 -17.58
C PRO A 699 0.03 30.90 -18.33
N THR A 700 -0.94 31.66 -17.84
CA THR A 700 -1.02 33.08 -18.20
C THR A 700 -0.01 33.91 -17.44
N LYS A 701 0.15 35.16 -17.88
CA LYS A 701 1.10 36.09 -17.28
C LYS A 701 0.86 36.27 -15.77
N LYS A 702 -0.41 36.42 -15.37
CA LYS A 702 -0.82 36.56 -13.97
C LYS A 702 -1.89 35.54 -13.64
N ILE A 703 -1.58 34.69 -12.68
CA ILE A 703 -2.50 33.69 -12.14
C ILE A 703 -2.85 34.01 -10.69
N ARG A 704 -4.00 33.53 -10.23
CA ARG A 704 -4.32 33.42 -8.81
C ARG A 704 -4.44 31.96 -8.42
N LEU A 705 -3.80 31.61 -7.33
CA LEU A 705 -3.92 30.30 -6.72
C LEU A 705 -5.13 30.29 -5.78
N ARG A 706 -6.06 29.38 -6.00
CA ARG A 706 -7.13 29.05 -5.06
C ARG A 706 -6.69 27.89 -4.17
N LEU A 707 -6.97 27.99 -2.87
CA LEU A 707 -6.88 26.86 -1.96
C LEU A 707 -8.17 26.73 -1.13
N SER A 708 -8.85 25.60 -1.29
CA SER A 708 -10.03 25.23 -0.50
C SER A 708 -9.67 24.12 0.49
N MET A 709 -9.85 24.38 1.79
CA MET A 709 -9.52 23.41 2.83
C MET A 709 -10.40 23.52 4.08
N SER A 710 -10.30 22.50 4.93
CA SER A 710 -10.96 22.41 6.23
C SER A 710 -10.04 21.79 7.27
N THR A 711 -9.99 22.41 8.43
CA THR A 711 -9.41 21.89 9.67
C THR A 711 -10.50 21.49 10.67
N THR A 712 -11.78 21.67 10.34
CA THR A 712 -12.92 21.33 11.21
C THR A 712 -12.88 19.87 11.66
N VAL A 713 -12.57 18.95 10.72
CA VAL A 713 -12.51 17.50 10.96
C VAL A 713 -11.41 17.12 11.96
N LEU A 714 -10.40 17.99 12.18
CA LEU A 714 -9.35 17.74 13.16
C LEU A 714 -9.84 17.87 14.60
N GLY A 715 -10.95 18.58 14.86
CA GLY A 715 -11.57 18.68 16.18
C GLY A 715 -10.70 19.34 17.26
N GLN A 716 -11.03 19.08 18.52
CA GLN A 716 -10.54 19.72 19.76
C GLN A 716 -9.13 20.31 19.68
N GLY A 717 -9.03 21.65 19.69
CA GLY A 717 -7.77 22.40 19.75
C GLY A 717 -6.90 22.34 18.49
N ARG A 718 -7.39 21.74 17.39
CA ARG A 718 -6.64 21.52 16.14
C ARG A 718 -7.31 22.16 14.92
N THR A 719 -8.32 22.99 15.14
CA THR A 719 -9.15 23.57 14.07
C THR A 719 -8.63 24.91 13.53
N GLN A 720 -7.51 25.44 14.01
CA GLN A 720 -6.95 26.69 13.49
C GLN A 720 -6.48 26.51 12.05
N LEU A 721 -6.76 27.47 11.17
CA LEU A 721 -6.28 27.50 9.78
C LEU A 721 -4.81 27.97 9.71
N PRO A 722 -4.07 27.69 8.63
CA PRO A 722 -2.68 28.11 8.49
C PRO A 722 -2.57 29.59 8.07
N GLU A 723 -2.68 30.51 9.02
CA GLU A 723 -2.68 31.97 8.78
C GLU A 723 -1.36 32.52 8.19
N ASP A 724 -0.25 31.82 8.43
CA ASP A 724 1.08 32.15 7.88
C ASP A 724 1.34 31.49 6.51
N ALA A 725 0.31 31.00 5.83
CA ALA A 725 0.49 30.34 4.54
C ALA A 725 0.93 31.33 3.45
N LEU A 726 1.89 30.91 2.62
CA LEU A 726 2.52 31.70 1.57
C LEU A 726 2.46 30.98 0.22
N VAL A 727 2.26 31.75 -0.85
CA VAL A 727 2.60 31.36 -2.23
C VAL A 727 3.93 32.01 -2.59
N ARG A 728 4.92 31.20 -2.98
CA ARG A 728 6.21 31.66 -3.49
C ARG A 728 6.18 31.62 -5.01
N PHE A 729 6.65 32.69 -5.64
CA PHE A 729 6.65 32.86 -7.10
C PHE A 729 7.89 33.63 -7.60
N GLY A 730 8.90 33.73 -6.74
CA GLY A 730 10.25 34.19 -7.04
C GLY A 730 11.20 33.73 -5.95
N VAL A 731 12.50 34.04 -6.08
CA VAL A 731 13.50 33.66 -5.05
C VAL A 731 13.18 34.33 -3.72
N ASP A 732 12.84 35.63 -3.77
CA ASP A 732 12.47 36.44 -2.61
C ASP A 732 10.99 36.89 -2.64
N ASP A 733 10.25 36.53 -3.70
CA ASP A 733 8.86 36.94 -3.87
C ASP A 733 7.88 35.91 -3.29
N ALA A 734 7.10 36.37 -2.32
CA ALA A 734 6.04 35.59 -1.70
C ALA A 734 4.80 36.44 -1.39
N ALA A 735 3.63 35.84 -1.46
CA ALA A 735 2.36 36.46 -1.11
C ALA A 735 1.60 35.61 -0.10
N ARG A 736 0.93 36.24 0.87
CA ARG A 736 0.10 35.53 1.85
C ARG A 736 -1.16 34.96 1.21
N LEU A 737 -1.48 33.71 1.53
CA LEU A 737 -2.81 33.15 1.35
C LEU A 737 -3.66 33.63 2.53
N GLY A 738 -4.74 34.35 2.25
CA GLY A 738 -5.51 35.09 3.26
C GLY A 738 -6.32 34.24 4.24
N PHE A 739 -5.78 33.15 4.80
CA PHE A 739 -6.42 32.37 5.84
C PHE A 739 -6.53 33.18 7.13
N VAL A 740 -7.70 33.07 7.79
CA VAL A 740 -7.92 33.62 9.13
C VAL A 740 -8.75 32.65 9.95
N GLY A 741 -8.53 32.62 11.26
CA GLY A 741 -9.44 31.93 12.17
C GLY A 741 -9.32 30.40 12.11
N SER A 742 -10.47 29.75 12.31
CA SER A 742 -10.58 28.30 12.43
C SER A 742 -11.72 27.73 11.57
N GLY A 743 -11.64 26.44 11.25
CA GLY A 743 -12.70 25.72 10.53
C GLY A 743 -12.37 25.51 9.06
N SER A 744 -13.17 26.06 8.16
CA SER A 744 -12.99 25.90 6.72
C SER A 744 -12.70 27.22 6.01
N ALA A 745 -12.12 27.12 4.83
CA ALA A 745 -11.73 28.26 4.02
C ALA A 745 -11.70 27.92 2.53
N ASN A 746 -12.02 28.92 1.72
CA ASN A 746 -11.78 28.96 0.30
C ASN A 746 -11.15 30.31 -0.04
N VAL A 747 -9.82 30.35 -0.18
CA VAL A 747 -9.06 31.60 -0.34
C VAL A 747 -8.36 31.66 -1.68
N TYR A 748 -8.11 32.87 -2.16
CA TYR A 748 -7.31 33.12 -3.35
C TYR A 748 -6.07 33.92 -2.99
N SER A 749 -4.95 33.62 -3.66
CA SER A 749 -3.77 34.48 -3.59
C SER A 749 -4.03 35.83 -4.27
N PRO A 750 -3.21 36.86 -3.99
CA PRO A 750 -2.98 37.96 -4.92
C PRO A 750 -2.55 37.44 -6.31
N PRO A 751 -2.63 38.27 -7.37
CA PRO A 751 -2.10 37.88 -8.68
C PRO A 751 -0.60 37.68 -8.58
N VAL A 752 -0.13 36.52 -9.02
CA VAL A 752 1.29 36.14 -9.03
C VAL A 752 1.73 35.77 -10.44
N GLU A 753 3.00 36.01 -10.75
CA GLU A 753 3.61 35.60 -12.01
C GLU A 753 4.46 34.35 -11.77
N PRO A 754 4.14 33.18 -12.38
CA PRO A 754 4.91 31.95 -12.16
C PRO A 754 6.39 32.10 -12.53
N THR A 755 7.28 31.45 -11.77
CA THR A 755 8.72 31.47 -12.06
C THR A 755 9.05 30.46 -13.16
N TRP A 756 9.76 30.91 -14.21
CA TRP A 756 10.21 30.05 -15.30
C TRP A 756 11.62 29.52 -15.07
N ILE A 757 11.79 28.21 -15.14
CA ILE A 757 13.08 27.52 -15.01
C ILE A 757 13.12 26.39 -16.04
N ASN A 758 14.17 26.36 -16.87
CA ASN A 758 14.38 25.36 -17.93
C ASN A 758 13.13 25.14 -18.83
N GLY A 759 12.43 26.21 -19.19
CA GLY A 759 11.23 26.14 -20.04
C GLY A 759 9.96 25.64 -19.35
N ALA A 760 9.96 25.48 -18.03
CA ALA A 760 8.79 25.11 -17.23
C ALA A 760 8.47 26.19 -16.18
N ALA A 761 7.18 26.43 -15.96
CA ALA A 761 6.70 27.41 -14.98
C ALA A 761 6.37 26.73 -13.64
N TYR A 762 6.73 27.38 -12.53
CA TYR A 762 6.57 26.87 -11.18
C TYR A 762 6.02 27.90 -10.20
N ILE A 763 5.27 27.40 -9.22
CA ILE A 763 4.87 28.09 -7.98
C ILE A 763 5.03 27.13 -6.81
N ALA A 764 5.22 27.65 -5.60
CA ALA A 764 5.28 26.83 -4.39
C ALA A 764 4.33 27.36 -3.32
N ILE A 765 3.80 26.44 -2.50
CA ILE A 765 2.93 26.74 -1.37
C ILE A 765 3.65 26.29 -0.09
N ASP A 766 3.75 27.18 0.89
CA ASP A 766 4.22 26.87 2.24
C ASP A 766 3.12 27.23 3.23
N LEU A 767 2.50 26.23 3.88
CA LEU A 767 1.44 26.47 4.86
C LEU A 767 1.96 26.96 6.24
N GLY A 768 3.24 27.32 6.34
CA GLY A 768 3.81 28.11 7.44
C GLY A 768 4.10 27.35 8.74
N ARG A 769 3.48 26.19 8.96
CA ARG A 769 3.64 25.40 10.20
C ARG A 769 3.82 23.90 9.94
N PRO A 770 4.47 23.14 10.85
CA PRO A 770 4.62 21.70 10.71
C PRO A 770 3.27 20.97 10.80
N PRO A 771 3.10 19.83 10.12
CA PRO A 771 1.90 18.99 10.22
C PRO A 771 1.78 18.34 11.62
N ILE A 772 0.55 18.04 12.03
CA ILE A 772 0.24 17.40 13.31
C ILE A 772 -0.40 16.01 13.11
N PRO A 773 -0.30 15.09 14.08
CA PRO A 773 -0.95 13.78 13.97
C PRO A 773 -2.46 13.87 13.78
N LEU A 774 -2.98 13.18 12.77
CA LEU A 774 -4.41 13.02 12.54
C LEU A 774 -5.02 12.08 13.58
N GLY A 775 -4.35 10.94 13.80
CA GLY A 775 -4.73 9.95 14.80
C GLY A 775 -4.85 10.55 16.20
N LEU A 776 -5.98 10.31 16.84
CA LEU A 776 -6.16 10.61 18.26
C LEU A 776 -5.47 9.53 19.12
N PRO A 777 -4.97 9.87 20.32
CA PRO A 777 -4.48 8.89 21.28
C PRO A 777 -5.56 7.86 21.58
N ALA A 778 -5.16 6.58 21.67
CA ALA A 778 -6.10 5.51 21.97
C ALA A 778 -6.65 5.67 23.41
N ARG A 779 -7.99 5.63 23.55
CA ARG A 779 -8.69 5.71 24.85
C ARG A 779 -9.23 4.32 25.26
N ASN A 780 -9.63 4.18 26.52
CA ASN A 780 -10.24 2.95 27.06
C ASN A 780 -9.35 1.70 26.87
N LEU A 781 -9.94 0.53 26.60
CA LEU A 781 -9.21 -0.73 26.39
C LEU A 781 -8.24 -0.67 25.19
N GLN A 782 -8.48 0.23 24.23
CA GLN A 782 -7.58 0.43 23.10
C GLN A 782 -6.26 1.13 23.52
N GLY A 783 -6.23 1.75 24.70
CA GLY A 783 -5.07 2.44 25.28
C GLY A 783 -4.40 1.70 26.44
N ILE A 784 -4.54 0.37 26.56
CA ILE A 784 -3.88 -0.36 27.67
C ILE A 784 -2.35 -0.27 27.60
N TYR A 785 -1.78 -0.25 26.39
CA TYR A 785 -0.36 -0.02 26.14
C TYR A 785 -0.16 0.71 24.82
N ASN A 786 1.01 1.33 24.64
CA ASN A 786 1.34 2.12 23.45
C ASN A 786 0.27 3.18 23.10
N GLN A 787 -0.23 3.91 24.10
CA GLN A 787 -1.30 4.93 23.97
C GLN A 787 -1.02 6.03 22.95
N ASN A 788 0.27 6.29 22.71
CA ASN A 788 0.74 7.30 21.75
C ASN A 788 0.72 6.81 20.30
N LEU A 789 0.52 5.50 20.07
CA LEU A 789 0.32 4.96 18.73
C LEU A 789 -1.14 5.13 18.32
N SER A 790 -1.33 5.51 17.07
CA SER A 790 -2.64 5.53 16.43
C SER A 790 -2.60 4.68 15.17
N LEU A 791 -3.77 4.12 14.81
CA LEU A 791 -3.94 3.45 13.52
C LEU A 791 -3.89 4.43 12.35
N ASP A 792 -4.32 5.67 12.56
CA ASP A 792 -4.08 6.74 11.60
C ASP A 792 -2.74 7.39 11.90
N THR A 793 -1.74 7.00 11.13
CA THR A 793 -0.33 7.39 11.25
C THR A 793 -0.01 8.69 10.52
N ARG A 794 -1.00 9.30 9.85
CA ARG A 794 -0.78 10.46 9.01
C ARG A 794 -0.52 11.72 9.84
N LEU A 795 0.34 12.59 9.30
CA LEU A 795 0.63 13.91 9.83
C LEU A 795 0.14 14.93 8.81
N ALA A 796 -0.82 15.79 9.15
CA ALA A 796 -1.34 16.79 8.23
C ALA A 796 -1.69 18.11 8.94
N LEU A 797 -1.88 19.17 8.16
CA LEU A 797 -2.35 20.47 8.65
C LEU A 797 -3.87 20.62 8.58
N GLY A 798 -4.54 19.80 7.76
CA GLY A 798 -5.96 19.87 7.46
C GLY A 798 -6.31 18.97 6.29
N TYR A 799 -7.53 19.10 5.78
CA TYR A 799 -8.03 18.42 4.59
C TYR A 799 -8.29 19.43 3.48
N CYS A 800 -7.68 19.23 2.32
CA CYS A 800 -7.84 20.08 1.15
C CYS A 800 -8.88 19.48 0.18
N ARG A 801 -9.82 20.31 -0.27
CA ARG A 801 -10.84 19.97 -1.27
C ARG A 801 -10.38 20.28 -2.68
N ASP A 802 -9.62 21.36 -2.87
CA ASP A 802 -9.14 21.77 -4.18
C ASP A 802 -7.96 22.73 -4.07
N ILE A 803 -7.01 22.56 -5.00
CA ILE A 803 -6.02 23.58 -5.36
C ILE A 803 -6.09 23.77 -6.87
N SER A 804 -6.39 25.00 -7.29
CA SER A 804 -6.55 25.35 -8.70
C SER A 804 -5.87 26.69 -8.97
N ALA A 805 -5.34 26.88 -10.18
CA ALA A 805 -4.92 28.19 -10.65
C ALA A 805 -5.91 28.73 -11.69
N ILE A 806 -6.26 30.01 -11.55
CA ILE A 806 -7.16 30.71 -12.47
C ILE A 806 -6.52 32.00 -12.97
N ASP A 807 -7.01 32.50 -14.10
CA ASP A 807 -6.61 33.81 -14.61
C ASP A 807 -7.09 34.95 -13.70
N GLU A 808 -6.33 36.06 -13.67
CA GLU A 808 -6.77 37.28 -12.98
C GLU A 808 -8.13 37.77 -13.51
N ASP A 809 -8.31 37.78 -14.84
CA ASP A 809 -9.56 38.26 -15.44
C ASP A 809 -10.76 37.36 -15.10
N ALA A 810 -10.52 36.04 -15.00
CA ALA A 810 -11.53 35.08 -14.59
C ALA A 810 -11.91 35.27 -13.10
N TYR A 811 -10.93 35.59 -12.24
CA TYR A 811 -11.19 35.94 -10.84
C TYR A 811 -12.02 37.22 -10.73
N GLN A 812 -11.66 38.28 -11.46
CA GLN A 812 -12.37 39.56 -11.38
C GLN A 812 -13.79 39.49 -11.96
N SER A 813 -14.02 38.63 -12.95
CA SER A 813 -15.32 38.46 -13.60
C SER A 813 -16.21 37.38 -12.95
N ARG A 814 -15.77 36.76 -11.85
CA ARG A 814 -16.52 35.70 -11.19
C ARG A 814 -17.86 36.23 -10.65
N LYS A 815 -18.90 35.42 -10.77
CA LYS A 815 -20.19 35.71 -10.17
C LYS A 815 -20.13 35.43 -8.67
N LEU A 816 -20.22 36.48 -7.86
CA LEU A 816 -20.29 36.40 -6.41
C LEU A 816 -21.75 36.39 -5.95
N PRO A 817 -22.08 35.68 -4.86
CA PRO A 817 -23.37 35.78 -4.24
C PRO A 817 -23.49 37.09 -3.44
N GLN A 818 -24.72 37.56 -3.26
CA GLN A 818 -25.05 38.65 -2.33
C GLN A 818 -25.45 38.14 -0.94
N GLU A 819 -25.62 36.83 -0.77
CA GLU A 819 -26.06 36.21 0.48
C GLU A 819 -25.41 34.84 0.68
N ILE A 820 -25.08 34.54 1.93
CA ILE A 820 -24.88 33.18 2.45
C ILE A 820 -25.82 32.95 3.63
N SER A 821 -26.60 31.88 3.63
CA SER A 821 -27.58 31.56 4.70
C SER A 821 -27.86 30.07 4.91
N ARG A 822 -27.33 29.19 4.05
CA ARG A 822 -27.55 27.74 4.12
C ARG A 822 -26.24 27.03 4.42
N PHE A 823 -25.96 26.78 5.69
CA PHE A 823 -24.77 26.04 6.13
C PHE A 823 -25.10 24.54 6.26
N PRO A 824 -24.26 23.61 5.74
CA PRO A 824 -22.96 23.83 5.08
C PRO A 824 -23.03 24.12 3.58
N ASN A 825 -24.21 23.98 2.97
CA ASN A 825 -24.39 23.94 1.52
C ASN A 825 -23.74 25.12 0.77
N ASP A 826 -23.93 26.35 1.22
CA ASP A 826 -23.39 27.53 0.55
C ASP A 826 -21.85 27.52 0.53
N LEU A 827 -21.22 27.09 1.62
CA LEU A 827 -19.75 26.97 1.70
C LEU A 827 -19.20 25.85 0.80
N LEU A 828 -19.98 24.80 0.58
CA LEU A 828 -19.57 23.59 -0.13
C LEU A 828 -19.96 23.55 -1.62
N THR A 829 -20.89 24.39 -2.05
CA THR A 829 -21.44 24.35 -3.42
C THR A 829 -21.17 25.63 -4.21
N LEU A 830 -20.98 26.77 -3.55
CA LEU A 830 -20.64 28.03 -4.22
C LEU A 830 -19.13 28.09 -4.48
N ASN A 831 -18.66 27.45 -5.55
CA ASN A 831 -17.23 27.34 -5.89
C ASN A 831 -16.49 28.69 -5.96
N ASN A 832 -17.20 29.76 -6.33
CA ASN A 832 -16.64 31.11 -6.47
C ASN A 832 -16.62 31.91 -5.15
N LEU A 833 -17.24 31.40 -4.08
CA LEU A 833 -17.30 32.08 -2.79
C LEU A 833 -15.93 32.08 -2.12
N GLU A 834 -15.37 33.25 -1.89
CA GLU A 834 -14.13 33.41 -1.14
C GLU A 834 -14.46 33.67 0.34
N TYR A 835 -13.94 32.85 1.24
CA TYR A 835 -14.24 32.92 2.67
C TYR A 835 -13.16 32.25 3.53
N SER A 836 -13.15 32.56 4.82
CA SER A 836 -12.28 31.89 5.80
C SER A 836 -12.82 32.05 7.23
N GLY A 837 -12.44 31.15 8.12
CA GLY A 837 -12.78 31.23 9.54
C GLY A 837 -14.20 30.76 9.90
N ILE A 838 -14.87 30.03 9.00
CA ILE A 838 -16.24 29.49 9.21
C ILE A 838 -16.18 27.96 9.24
N TYR A 839 -16.70 27.35 10.30
CA TYR A 839 -16.93 25.90 10.35
C TYR A 839 -18.09 25.52 9.42
N GLU A 840 -18.07 24.33 8.84
CA GLU A 840 -19.08 23.89 7.86
C GLU A 840 -20.52 23.99 8.40
N ASP A 841 -20.74 23.74 9.69
CA ASP A 841 -22.05 23.84 10.34
C ASP A 841 -22.50 25.29 10.68
N GLY A 842 -21.76 26.30 10.21
CA GLY A 842 -22.12 27.72 10.32
C GLY A 842 -21.58 28.41 11.58
N TRP A 843 -20.83 27.72 12.43
CA TRP A 843 -20.11 28.40 13.52
C TRP A 843 -19.03 29.32 12.96
N GLY A 844 -18.98 30.56 13.45
CA GLY A 844 -17.89 31.49 13.22
C GLY A 844 -16.76 31.27 14.22
N SER A 845 -15.53 31.54 13.78
CA SER A 845 -14.35 31.59 14.65
C SER A 845 -14.06 33.03 15.10
N HIS A 846 -12.95 33.25 15.82
CA HIS A 846 -12.56 34.57 16.33
C HIS A 846 -12.34 35.62 15.23
N HIS A 847 -11.94 35.18 14.04
CA HIS A 847 -11.83 36.03 12.86
C HIS A 847 -12.42 35.27 11.68
N THR A 848 -13.41 35.87 11.05
CA THR A 848 -14.14 35.30 9.93
C THR A 848 -14.25 36.32 8.82
N PHE A 849 -14.21 35.88 7.56
CA PHE A 849 -14.65 36.74 6.46
C PHE A 849 -15.38 35.98 5.36
N VAL A 850 -16.15 36.73 4.57
CA VAL A 850 -16.77 36.30 3.32
C VAL A 850 -16.66 37.43 2.28
N VAL A 851 -16.42 37.08 1.02
CA VAL A 851 -16.44 38.02 -0.10
C VAL A 851 -17.76 37.86 -0.85
N LEU A 852 -18.53 38.93 -0.92
CA LEU A 852 -19.84 39.00 -1.57
C LEU A 852 -19.84 40.11 -2.63
N GLY A 853 -20.87 40.17 -3.47
CA GLY A 853 -21.03 41.27 -4.43
C GLY A 853 -22.08 40.98 -5.51
N PRO A 854 -22.32 41.92 -6.44
CA PRO A 854 -21.86 43.32 -6.45
C PRO A 854 -22.61 44.18 -5.42
N VAL A 855 -22.04 45.35 -5.06
CA VAL A 855 -22.62 46.31 -4.10
C VAL A 855 -22.63 47.74 -4.65
N ASN A 856 -23.64 48.51 -4.25
CA ASN A 856 -23.81 49.93 -4.54
C ASN A 856 -23.73 50.78 -3.26
N PRO A 857 -23.45 52.08 -3.37
CA PRO A 857 -23.48 52.98 -2.22
C PRO A 857 -24.88 53.00 -1.62
N GLY A 858 -24.97 52.85 -0.30
CA GLY A 858 -26.23 52.78 0.44
C GLY A 858 -26.82 51.39 0.59
N ASP A 859 -26.29 50.37 -0.12
CA ASP A 859 -26.66 48.99 0.14
C ASP A 859 -26.37 48.63 1.61
N LYS A 860 -27.24 47.82 2.20
CA LYS A 860 -27.16 47.46 3.62
C LYS A 860 -26.63 46.04 3.79
N ILE A 861 -25.54 45.89 4.56
CA ILE A 861 -25.07 44.58 5.03
C ILE A 861 -25.85 44.18 6.28
N THR A 862 -26.36 42.96 6.30
CA THR A 862 -27.06 42.38 7.46
C THR A 862 -26.41 41.06 7.85
N VAL A 863 -25.94 40.98 9.10
CA VAL A 863 -25.41 39.75 9.70
C VAL A 863 -26.38 39.26 10.76
N GLN A 864 -26.99 38.11 10.51
CA GLN A 864 -27.85 37.41 11.45
C GLN A 864 -27.07 36.25 12.05
N ALA A 865 -27.00 36.19 13.37
CA ALA A 865 -26.28 35.16 14.10
C ALA A 865 -26.91 34.87 15.46
N LEU A 866 -26.44 33.83 16.13
CA LEU A 866 -26.78 33.50 17.51
C LEU A 866 -25.50 33.45 18.34
N LEU A 867 -25.39 34.28 19.38
CA LEU A 867 -24.34 34.15 20.39
C LEU A 867 -24.79 33.09 21.41
N PRO A 868 -24.06 31.97 21.56
CA PRO A 868 -24.48 30.91 22.47
C PRO A 868 -24.27 31.29 23.93
N GLN A 869 -25.10 30.71 24.80
CA GLN A 869 -24.86 30.68 26.23
C GLN A 869 -24.38 29.27 26.61
N ILE A 870 -23.07 29.09 26.77
CA ILE A 870 -22.49 27.79 27.11
C ILE A 870 -22.32 27.68 28.63
N PRO A 871 -22.99 26.71 29.30
CA PRO A 871 -22.90 26.55 30.74
C PRO A 871 -21.45 26.38 31.25
N GLY A 872 -21.10 27.10 32.31
CA GLY A 872 -19.78 27.01 32.93
C GLY A 872 -18.65 27.75 32.20
N GLN A 873 -18.96 28.47 31.12
CA GLN A 873 -18.01 29.36 30.43
C GLN A 873 -18.54 30.80 30.46
N SER A 874 -17.65 31.76 30.70
CA SER A 874 -17.94 33.19 30.50
C SER A 874 -17.39 33.61 29.13
N PRO A 875 -18.14 34.40 28.34
CA PRO A 875 -18.47 35.76 28.75
C PRO A 875 -19.93 36.18 28.55
N ALA A 876 -20.43 37.05 29.44
CA ALA A 876 -21.75 37.67 29.35
C ALA A 876 -21.89 38.63 28.14
N THR A 877 -20.75 39.10 27.60
CA THR A 877 -20.64 40.01 26.46
C THR A 877 -19.43 39.65 25.58
N ASN A 878 -19.57 39.73 24.25
CA ASN A 878 -18.48 39.54 23.27
C ASN A 878 -18.45 40.73 22.30
N ARG A 879 -17.31 41.41 22.17
CA ARG A 879 -17.20 42.57 21.29
C ARG A 879 -16.97 42.13 19.85
N VAL A 880 -17.86 42.52 18.95
CA VAL A 880 -17.72 42.30 17.51
C VAL A 880 -17.35 43.58 16.78
N GLU A 881 -16.36 43.49 15.91
CA GLU A 881 -16.05 44.49 14.88
C GLU A 881 -16.46 43.94 13.51
N LEU A 882 -17.34 44.65 12.80
CA LEU A 882 -17.73 44.35 11.43
C LEU A 882 -16.99 45.31 10.50
N LEU A 883 -16.22 44.76 9.56
CA LEU A 883 -15.45 45.53 8.60
C LEU A 883 -15.89 45.21 7.16
N ALA A 884 -15.78 46.21 6.28
CA ALA A 884 -15.84 46.02 4.84
C ALA A 884 -14.54 46.48 4.19
N ASN A 885 -13.89 45.59 3.44
CA ASN A 885 -12.59 45.84 2.79
C ASN A 885 -11.53 46.38 3.76
N GLY A 886 -11.53 45.90 5.01
CA GLY A 886 -10.61 46.34 6.07
C GLY A 886 -10.99 47.63 6.80
N HIS A 887 -12.07 48.32 6.39
CA HIS A 887 -12.57 49.51 7.06
C HIS A 887 -13.70 49.15 8.04
N SER A 888 -13.60 49.62 9.29
CA SER A 888 -14.59 49.37 10.34
C SER A 888 -15.92 50.05 10.01
N LEU A 889 -17.00 49.27 9.90
CA LEU A 889 -18.37 49.77 9.66
C LEU A 889 -19.12 49.98 10.97
N LEU A 890 -19.01 49.03 11.90
CA LEU A 890 -19.56 49.13 13.25
C LEU A 890 -18.72 48.32 14.22
N THR A 891 -18.75 48.72 15.48
CA THR A 891 -18.26 47.94 16.61
C THR A 891 -19.38 47.87 17.65
N LYS A 892 -19.68 46.67 18.18
CA LYS A 892 -20.80 46.47 19.10
C LYS A 892 -20.49 45.36 20.11
N ASP A 893 -20.93 45.54 21.35
CA ASP A 893 -20.92 44.48 22.35
C ASP A 893 -22.18 43.60 22.20
N LEU A 894 -21.98 42.29 22.08
CA LEU A 894 -23.03 41.30 21.90
C LEU A 894 -23.34 40.59 23.21
N THR A 895 -24.62 40.47 23.57
CA THR A 895 -25.10 39.60 24.65
C THR A 895 -25.60 38.27 24.10
N ALA A 896 -25.68 37.24 24.94
CA ALA A 896 -26.17 35.93 24.53
C ALA A 896 -27.59 36.00 23.93
N GLY A 897 -27.85 35.23 22.87
CA GLY A 897 -29.10 35.24 22.12
C GLY A 897 -28.94 35.68 20.67
N THR A 898 -30.04 36.08 20.05
CA THR A 898 -30.08 36.46 18.63
C THR A 898 -29.36 37.79 18.41
N VAL A 899 -28.44 37.79 17.45
CA VAL A 899 -27.66 38.95 17.04
C VAL A 899 -28.07 39.35 15.63
N ASN A 900 -28.42 40.63 15.47
CA ASN A 900 -28.60 41.25 14.16
C ASN A 900 -27.71 42.50 14.08
N LEU A 901 -26.77 42.49 13.14
CA LEU A 901 -25.87 43.61 12.86
C LEU A 901 -26.23 44.19 11.50
N GLU A 902 -26.38 45.51 11.44
CA GLU A 902 -26.71 46.22 10.21
C GLU A 902 -25.77 47.42 10.04
N ALA A 903 -25.23 47.58 8.84
CA ALA A 903 -24.45 48.75 8.44
C ALA A 903 -24.68 49.08 6.97
N LEU A 904 -24.48 50.35 6.61
CA LEU A 904 -24.52 50.82 5.22
C LEU A 904 -23.14 50.68 4.58
N LEU A 905 -23.12 50.28 3.32
CA LEU A 905 -21.92 50.22 2.50
C LEU A 905 -21.66 51.58 1.83
N PRO A 906 -20.47 52.18 2.01
CA PRO A 906 -20.22 53.56 1.58
C PRO A 906 -19.89 53.68 0.09
N THR A 907 -19.45 52.60 -0.56
CA THR A 907 -18.87 52.64 -1.90
C THR A 907 -19.42 51.54 -2.80
N ALA A 908 -19.52 51.86 -4.09
CA ALA A 908 -19.79 50.87 -5.12
C ALA A 908 -18.57 49.96 -5.29
N ALA A 909 -18.79 48.65 -5.37
CA ALA A 909 -17.73 47.71 -5.68
C ALA A 909 -18.32 46.44 -6.33
N GLN A 910 -17.57 45.85 -7.26
CA GLN A 910 -17.94 44.55 -7.84
C GLN A 910 -17.86 43.41 -6.82
N GLN A 911 -17.04 43.60 -5.78
CA GLN A 911 -16.90 42.69 -4.66
C GLN A 911 -16.58 43.45 -3.38
N VAL A 912 -17.06 42.93 -2.24
CA VAL A 912 -16.80 43.46 -0.91
C VAL A 912 -16.42 42.31 0.02
N LYS A 913 -15.31 42.46 0.72
CA LYS A 913 -14.89 41.53 1.78
C LYS A 913 -15.50 41.98 3.10
N ILE A 914 -16.45 41.21 3.60
CA ILE A 914 -17.08 41.42 4.92
C ILE A 914 -16.32 40.61 5.96
N GLU A 915 -15.76 41.27 6.97
CA GLU A 915 -15.02 40.64 8.06
C GLU A 915 -15.74 40.81 9.39
N LEU A 916 -15.71 39.76 10.22
CA LEU A 916 -16.16 39.77 11.60
C LEU A 916 -14.98 39.42 12.49
N ARG A 917 -14.64 40.30 13.44
CA ARG A 917 -13.60 40.07 14.45
C ARG A 917 -14.22 40.10 15.84
N PHE A 918 -13.92 39.07 16.62
CA PHE A 918 -14.42 38.89 17.97
C PHE A 918 -13.24 38.91 18.95
N ASP A 919 -13.44 39.48 20.13
CA ASP A 919 -12.40 39.57 21.16
C ASP A 919 -12.23 38.27 21.96
N CYS A 920 -13.26 37.44 22.02
CA CYS A 920 -13.26 36.20 22.78
C CYS A 920 -13.93 35.03 22.04
N THR A 921 -13.55 33.80 22.41
CA THR A 921 -14.14 32.54 21.93
C THR A 921 -14.65 31.72 23.10
N GLN A 922 -15.68 30.91 22.86
CA GLN A 922 -16.17 29.87 23.79
C GLN A 922 -15.91 28.49 23.18
N SER A 923 -15.81 27.45 24.00
CA SER A 923 -15.65 26.06 23.53
C SER A 923 -16.98 25.31 23.57
N LEU A 924 -17.36 24.63 22.50
CA LEU A 924 -18.54 23.76 22.51
C LEU A 924 -18.40 22.64 23.56
N PRO A 925 -19.50 22.19 24.21
CA PRO A 925 -19.43 21.10 25.18
C PRO A 925 -18.82 19.82 24.61
N ALA A 926 -18.25 19.00 25.49
CA ALA A 926 -17.74 17.67 25.11
C ALA A 926 -18.85 16.81 24.49
N PRO A 927 -18.54 15.98 23.47
CA PRO A 927 -17.20 15.66 22.96
C PRO A 927 -16.64 16.61 21.88
N ASP A 928 -17.37 17.66 21.46
CA ASP A 928 -17.00 18.53 20.33
C ASP A 928 -15.76 19.40 20.62
N ASN A 929 -15.84 20.24 21.66
CA ASN A 929 -14.74 21.10 22.13
C ASN A 929 -14.14 22.07 21.09
N ARG A 930 -14.81 22.33 19.95
CA ARG A 930 -14.35 23.37 19.00
C ARG A 930 -14.47 24.77 19.61
N PRO A 931 -13.48 25.66 19.38
CA PRO A 931 -13.60 27.06 19.74
C PRO A 931 -14.49 27.79 18.73
N VAL A 932 -15.55 28.42 19.22
CA VAL A 932 -16.58 29.11 18.43
C VAL A 932 -16.89 30.50 19.01
N THR A 933 -17.45 31.39 18.20
CA THR A 933 -17.93 32.71 18.63
C THR A 933 -19.44 32.79 18.51
N VAL A 934 -19.95 32.79 17.30
CA VAL A 934 -21.38 32.90 16.97
C VAL A 934 -21.79 31.80 16.01
N LEU A 935 -23.05 31.39 16.06
CA LEU A 935 -23.65 30.55 15.02
C LEU A 935 -24.28 31.45 13.96
N LEU A 936 -23.65 31.53 12.79
CA LEU A 936 -24.14 32.33 11.68
C LEU A 936 -25.45 31.75 11.14
N LYS A 937 -26.41 32.63 10.89
CA LYS A 937 -27.68 32.31 10.23
C LYS A 937 -27.74 32.88 8.83
N ALA A 938 -27.27 34.12 8.65
CA ALA A 938 -27.12 34.72 7.34
C ALA A 938 -26.10 35.87 7.35
N ILE A 939 -25.41 36.06 6.23
CA ILE A 939 -24.72 37.31 5.88
C ILE A 939 -25.25 37.70 4.51
N LYS A 940 -25.97 38.83 4.43
CA LYS A 940 -26.64 39.27 3.19
C LYS A 940 -26.50 40.75 2.92
N ILE A 941 -26.36 41.08 1.65
CA ILE A 941 -26.45 42.45 1.14
C ILE A 941 -27.88 42.66 0.66
N THR A 942 -28.53 43.70 1.16
CA THR A 942 -29.84 44.16 0.70
C THR A 942 -29.67 45.49 -0.03
N PRO A 943 -30.28 45.67 -1.21
CA PRO A 943 -30.19 46.92 -1.96
C PRO A 943 -30.66 48.12 -1.14
N ALA A 944 -30.06 49.29 -1.38
CA ALA A 944 -30.59 50.55 -0.88
C ALA A 944 -32.05 50.72 -1.36
N SER A 945 -32.97 50.92 -0.41
CA SER A 945 -34.39 51.19 -0.68
C SER A 945 -34.62 52.62 -1.15
#